data_AF-A0A4Z1G7V5-F1
#
_entry.id   AF-A0A4Z1G7V5-F1
#
_cell.length_a   1.000
_cell.length_b   1.000
_cell.length_c   1.000
_cell.angle_alpha   90.00
_cell.angle_beta   90.00
_cell.angle_gamma   90.00
#
_symmetry.space_group_name_H-M   'P 1'
#
loop_
_entity.id
_entity.type
_entity.pdbx_description
1 polymer ?
#
loop_
_entity_poly.entity_id
_entity_poly.type
_entity_poly.pdbx_seq_one_letter_code
_entity_poly.pdbx_strand_id
1 'polypeptide(L)'
;MIMAFRQRLAKPLLYTIGATSVGGGVLYYTYRPRNIPGSDSAVVPPFGADGHFIPPRFPKIKSRLEQIADLKRSGGSQGSISVPQNEDDVYDLLVIGAGATGAGVALDAATRGLKVAVVERDDFSSGTSSKSTKLVHGGVRYLEKAVWELDYNQYALVKEALRERKYFLDTAPHLSSWLPIMLPLDKWWKAPYYWAGTKAYDFLAGSEGIETSYFLTRSKALDAFPMLKKDNLVGALVYYDGAHNDSRMNVSLAMTAALYGGTVVNHLEVTGLEKDANGKLCGATVRDLIDEKDGKTSKEFKIRAKGVINATGPFCDSIRKMDDEAVKEIVAPSSGVHVILPGYYSPQKMGLIDPKTSDGRVIFFLPWQGNTIAGTTDSPTKISYNPVASEEEIDWILSEIRRYLAPDINVRRGDVLAAWSGIRPLVKDPNAKNTESLVRNHLINISPSGLLTCAGGKWTTYRQMAEECVDEAISEFGLKTKPVRDAPDVSGTQLHDDGAHLNGTCQTHQVKLVGAHGFSKTLFINLIQHFGLETDVAKHLTENYGDRAWTVASLSSPTEQRFPVRGEKISPLYPFVDGEIRYAVRHEYAQTAVDVLARRTRLAFLNAQAALEAAPKVIDIMAGELGWSNKRKEVEWTDTVKFLESMGLPKSKLTATRKQVESGKLEFKDSVEYKMYSRHDQPGDELETDLKFGGKGGLKSGAAAEK
;
A
#
# COMPACT_ATOMS: atom_id res chain seq x y z
N MET A 1 52.76 -31.84 41.95
CA MET A 1 51.35 -31.83 42.43
C MET A 1 50.61 -30.50 42.18
N ILE A 2 51.28 -29.34 42.18
CA ILE A 2 50.64 -28.01 42.03
C ILE A 2 50.19 -27.70 40.58
N MET A 3 50.84 -28.26 39.56
CA MET A 3 50.52 -27.99 38.14
C MET A 3 49.26 -28.73 37.65
N ALA A 4 48.96 -29.92 38.20
CA ALA A 4 47.77 -30.70 37.89
C ALA A 4 46.48 -30.14 38.53
N PHE A 5 46.61 -29.38 39.62
CA PHE A 5 45.49 -28.75 40.32
C PHE A 5 44.98 -27.49 39.57
N ARG A 6 45.88 -26.73 38.94
CA ARG A 6 45.52 -25.55 38.12
C ARG A 6 44.71 -25.91 36.87
N GLN A 7 44.99 -27.05 36.21
CA GLN A 7 44.22 -27.47 35.04
C GLN A 7 42.82 -28.04 35.36
N ARG A 8 42.61 -28.60 36.56
CA ARG A 8 41.31 -29.15 36.97
C ARG A 8 40.27 -28.09 37.35
N LEU A 9 40.68 -26.91 37.82
CA LEU A 9 39.78 -25.80 38.14
C LEU A 9 39.59 -24.81 36.98
N ALA A 10 40.57 -24.66 36.09
CA ALA A 10 40.47 -23.74 34.96
C ALA A 10 39.37 -24.12 33.96
N LYS A 11 39.17 -25.42 33.70
CA LYS A 11 38.13 -25.89 32.76
C LYS A 11 36.71 -25.59 33.28
N PRO A 12 36.30 -25.98 34.50
CA PRO A 12 35.00 -25.61 35.06
C PRO A 12 34.78 -24.10 35.13
N LEU A 13 35.82 -23.32 35.46
CA LEU A 13 35.75 -21.86 35.52
C LEU A 13 35.57 -21.25 34.12
N LEU A 14 36.26 -21.76 33.11
CA LEU A 14 36.08 -21.35 31.71
C LEU A 14 34.70 -21.73 31.18
N TYR A 15 34.16 -22.90 31.56
CA TYR A 15 32.79 -23.29 31.21
C TYR A 15 31.74 -22.43 31.90
N THR A 16 31.94 -22.05 33.17
CA THR A 16 31.02 -21.14 33.88
C THR A 16 31.12 -19.73 33.36
N ILE A 17 32.32 -19.18 33.16
CA ILE A 17 32.49 -17.85 32.54
C ILE A 17 31.92 -17.85 31.12
N GLY A 18 32.16 -18.90 30.33
CA GLY A 18 31.58 -19.08 29.00
C GLY A 18 30.05 -19.17 29.04
N ALA A 19 29.47 -19.95 29.95
CA ALA A 19 28.03 -20.08 30.11
C ALA A 19 27.37 -18.79 30.62
N THR A 20 28.01 -18.06 31.53
CA THR A 20 27.52 -16.77 32.04
C THR A 20 27.64 -15.65 31.00
N SER A 21 28.72 -15.62 30.22
CA SER A 21 28.88 -14.63 29.14
C SER A 21 27.95 -14.91 27.95
N VAL A 22 27.77 -16.18 27.55
CA VAL A 22 26.78 -16.58 26.54
C VAL A 22 25.36 -16.33 27.05
N GLY A 23 25.04 -16.72 28.29
CA GLY A 23 23.71 -16.50 28.90
C GLY A 23 23.40 -15.01 29.07
N GLY A 24 24.36 -14.21 29.51
CA GLY A 24 24.24 -12.76 29.63
C GLY A 24 24.09 -12.07 28.27
N GLY A 25 24.84 -12.51 27.26
CA GLY A 25 24.71 -12.01 25.88
C GLY A 25 23.36 -12.35 25.26
N VAL A 26 22.84 -13.56 25.47
CA VAL A 26 21.51 -13.98 25.01
C VAL A 26 20.41 -13.20 25.72
N LEU A 27 20.51 -13.01 27.04
CA LEU A 27 19.56 -12.19 27.81
C LEU A 27 19.58 -10.73 27.32
N TYR A 28 20.76 -10.13 27.16
CA TYR A 28 20.89 -8.77 26.64
C TYR A 28 20.30 -8.65 25.23
N TYR A 29 20.62 -9.56 24.32
CA TYR A 29 20.05 -9.54 22.97
C TYR A 29 18.52 -9.67 22.96
N THR A 30 17.97 -10.48 23.86
CA THR A 30 16.53 -10.72 23.97
C THR A 30 15.80 -9.50 24.56
N TYR A 31 16.38 -8.85 25.57
CA TYR A 31 15.75 -7.78 26.34
C TYR A 31 16.30 -6.37 26.05
N ARG A 32 17.18 -6.20 25.06
CA ARG A 32 17.72 -4.88 24.70
C ARG A 32 16.57 -3.92 24.33
N PRO A 33 16.61 -2.65 24.77
CA PRO A 33 15.68 -1.64 24.29
C PRO A 33 15.74 -1.56 22.77
N ARG A 34 14.58 -1.53 22.12
CA ARG A 34 14.47 -1.33 20.67
C ARG A 34 13.90 0.06 20.43
N ASN A 35 14.43 0.75 19.42
CA ASN A 35 13.79 1.95 18.94
C ASN A 35 12.49 1.53 18.23
N ILE A 36 11.34 1.99 18.73
CA ILE A 36 10.03 1.70 18.15
C ILE A 36 9.58 2.96 17.43
N PRO A 37 9.54 2.98 16.09
CA PRO A 37 9.10 4.16 15.35
C PRO A 37 7.72 4.66 15.79
N GLY A 38 7.59 5.98 15.92
CA GLY A 38 6.38 6.66 16.40
C GLY A 38 6.11 6.56 17.91
N SER A 39 7.09 6.10 18.71
CA SER A 39 7.00 6.12 20.18
C SER A 39 7.33 7.48 20.80
N ASP A 40 7.92 8.39 20.02
CA ASP A 40 8.15 9.77 20.42
C ASP A 40 6.85 10.53 20.72
N SER A 41 6.98 11.60 21.49
CA SER A 41 5.84 12.49 21.77
C SER A 41 5.32 13.11 20.48
N ALA A 42 4.01 13.21 20.34
CA ALA A 42 3.40 13.87 19.20
C ALA A 42 3.89 15.33 19.10
N VAL A 43 4.26 15.76 17.90
CA VAL A 43 4.57 17.17 17.65
C VAL A 43 3.25 17.93 17.62
N VAL A 44 2.90 18.53 18.76
CA VAL A 44 1.67 19.31 18.92
C VAL A 44 1.94 20.75 18.48
N PRO A 45 1.15 21.29 17.55
CA PRO A 45 1.33 22.67 17.10
C PRO A 45 1.10 23.65 18.26
N PRO A 46 1.90 24.73 18.35
CA PRO A 46 1.78 25.69 19.44
C PRO A 46 0.49 26.49 19.36
N PHE A 47 0.04 26.98 20.50
CA PHE A 47 -0.97 28.04 20.57
C PHE A 47 -0.29 29.41 20.39
N GLY A 48 -0.92 30.30 19.65
CA GLY A 48 -0.52 31.70 19.55
C GLY A 48 -0.66 32.43 20.89
N ALA A 49 -0.06 33.61 21.00
CA ALA A 49 -0.13 34.45 22.21
C ALA A 49 -1.56 34.87 22.58
N ASP A 50 -2.48 34.79 21.62
CA ASP A 50 -3.91 35.04 21.72
C ASP A 50 -4.73 33.78 22.08
N GLY A 51 -4.07 32.64 22.28
CA GLY A 51 -4.71 31.36 22.59
C GLY A 51 -5.31 30.64 21.38
N HIS A 52 -5.14 31.17 20.16
CA HIS A 52 -5.60 30.48 18.95
C HIS A 52 -4.61 29.40 18.54
N PHE A 53 -5.14 28.26 18.10
CA PHE A 53 -4.32 27.17 17.59
C PHE A 53 -3.71 27.55 16.23
N ILE A 54 -2.40 27.36 16.09
CA ILE A 54 -1.69 27.60 14.84
C ILE A 54 -1.41 26.23 14.19
N PRO A 55 -2.12 25.84 13.11
CA PRO A 55 -1.85 24.57 12.45
C PRO A 55 -0.43 24.54 11.83
N PRO A 56 0.18 23.35 11.67
CA PRO A 56 1.46 23.23 10.98
C PRO A 56 1.41 23.84 9.59
N ARG A 57 2.50 24.47 9.16
CA ARG A 57 2.60 25.07 7.83
C ARG A 57 3.44 24.19 6.94
N PHE A 58 2.79 23.27 6.25
CA PHE A 58 3.45 22.37 5.33
C PHE A 58 3.85 23.08 4.02
N PRO A 59 4.97 22.67 3.40
CA PRO A 59 5.43 23.23 2.13
C PRO A 59 4.39 23.05 1.03
N LYS A 60 4.21 24.10 0.22
CA LYS A 60 3.30 24.07 -0.93
C LYS A 60 3.95 23.31 -2.07
N ILE A 61 3.23 22.33 -2.61
CA ILE A 61 3.60 21.63 -3.84
C ILE A 61 2.93 22.34 -5.02
N LYS A 62 3.61 22.42 -6.17
CA LYS A 62 2.99 22.89 -7.42
C LYS A 62 1.74 22.08 -7.72
N SER A 63 0.68 22.74 -8.18
CA SER A 63 -0.53 22.07 -8.66
C SER A 63 -0.23 21.19 -9.87
N ARG A 64 -1.09 20.19 -10.14
CA ARG A 64 -0.97 19.32 -11.32
C ARG A 64 -0.83 20.12 -12.62
N LEU A 65 -1.59 21.22 -12.77
CA LEU A 65 -1.55 22.06 -13.97
C LEU A 65 -0.24 22.86 -14.10
N GLU A 66 0.30 23.39 -13.00
CA GLU A 66 1.62 24.03 -12.99
C GLU A 66 2.70 23.03 -13.40
N GLN A 67 2.62 21.79 -12.93
CA GLN A 67 3.55 20.73 -13.31
C GLN A 67 3.43 20.33 -14.79
N ILE A 68 2.22 20.23 -15.34
CA ILE A 68 2.01 20.03 -16.79
C ILE A 68 2.61 21.20 -17.59
N ALA A 69 2.50 22.45 -17.09
CA ALA A 69 3.14 23.59 -17.74
C ALA A 69 4.67 23.44 -17.75
N ASP A 70 5.27 22.94 -16.67
CA ASP A 70 6.71 22.66 -16.60
C ASP A 70 7.13 21.57 -17.60
N LEU A 71 6.31 20.53 -17.78
CA LEU A 71 6.53 19.51 -18.81
C LEU A 71 6.44 20.09 -20.23
N LYS A 72 5.44 20.92 -20.52
CA LYS A 72 5.27 21.58 -21.83
C LYS A 72 6.44 22.52 -22.17
N ARG A 73 6.99 23.21 -21.16
CA ARG A 73 8.18 24.07 -21.37
C ARG A 73 9.38 23.28 -21.85
N SER A 74 9.62 22.08 -21.32
CA SER A 74 10.73 21.23 -21.81
C SER A 74 10.53 20.78 -23.27
N GLY A 75 9.29 20.61 -23.73
CA GLY A 75 8.94 20.24 -25.10
C GLY A 75 9.09 21.35 -26.15
N GLY A 76 9.28 22.62 -25.74
CA GLY A 76 9.49 23.74 -26.65
C GLY A 76 8.30 24.14 -27.53
N SER A 77 7.06 23.77 -27.19
CA SER A 77 5.87 24.07 -28.01
C SER A 77 4.70 24.69 -27.24
N GLN A 78 4.30 25.90 -27.64
CA GLN A 78 2.94 26.45 -27.47
C GLN A 78 2.56 27.25 -28.73
N GLY A 79 1.70 26.70 -29.59
CA GLY A 79 1.06 27.47 -30.67
C GLY A 79 2.03 28.11 -31.69
N SER A 80 1.52 29.07 -32.48
CA SER A 80 2.18 29.73 -33.61
C SER A 80 3.37 30.64 -33.24
N ILE A 81 3.90 30.57 -32.02
CA ILE A 81 5.03 31.36 -31.56
C ILE A 81 6.06 30.42 -30.93
N SER A 82 7.20 30.28 -31.59
CA SER A 82 8.36 29.54 -31.07
C SER A 82 8.96 30.30 -29.88
N VAL A 83 8.83 29.75 -28.67
CA VAL A 83 9.58 30.22 -27.51
C VAL A 83 11.02 29.69 -27.65
N PRO A 84 12.07 30.52 -27.45
CA PRO A 84 13.45 30.07 -27.48
C PRO A 84 13.66 28.93 -26.48
N GLN A 85 14.20 27.80 -26.94
CA GLN A 85 14.48 26.63 -26.11
C GLN A 85 15.67 26.90 -25.18
N ASN A 86 15.46 26.83 -23.87
CA ASN A 86 16.54 26.85 -22.89
C ASN A 86 16.98 25.40 -22.60
N GLU A 87 18.29 25.10 -22.65
CA GLU A 87 18.81 23.79 -22.25
C GLU A 87 18.49 23.45 -20.79
N ASP A 88 18.37 24.47 -19.92
CA ASP A 88 17.98 24.29 -18.51
C ASP A 88 16.57 23.71 -18.34
N ASP A 89 15.72 23.78 -19.37
CA ASP A 89 14.36 23.24 -19.34
C ASP A 89 14.30 21.73 -19.58
N VAL A 90 15.35 21.12 -20.15
CA VAL A 90 15.42 19.67 -20.39
C VAL A 90 15.57 18.91 -19.08
N TYR A 91 14.80 17.83 -18.91
CA TYR A 91 14.91 16.96 -17.74
C TYR A 91 16.17 16.08 -17.82
N ASP A 92 16.81 15.80 -16.70
CA ASP A 92 17.84 14.77 -16.65
C ASP A 92 17.22 13.38 -16.87
N LEU A 93 16.07 13.13 -16.25
CA LEU A 93 15.34 11.86 -16.35
C LEU A 93 13.84 12.08 -16.56
N LEU A 94 13.26 11.30 -17.48
CA LEU A 94 11.82 11.08 -17.59
C LEU A 94 11.50 9.62 -17.21
N VAL A 95 10.73 9.44 -16.15
CA VAL A 95 10.27 8.13 -15.67
C VAL A 95 8.83 7.90 -16.14
N ILE A 96 8.58 6.74 -16.76
CA ILE A 96 7.27 6.32 -17.25
C ILE A 96 6.69 5.28 -16.30
N GLY A 97 5.55 5.61 -15.70
CA GLY A 97 4.86 4.82 -14.67
C GLY A 97 5.22 5.28 -13.26
N ALA A 98 4.21 5.51 -12.42
CA ALA A 98 4.36 5.93 -11.01
C ALA A 98 3.75 4.90 -10.03
N GLY A 99 3.95 3.61 -10.33
CA GLY A 99 3.91 2.56 -9.30
C GLY A 99 5.13 2.64 -8.36
N ALA A 100 5.28 1.66 -7.48
CA ALA A 100 6.29 1.67 -6.42
C ALA A 100 7.70 1.91 -6.97
N THR A 101 8.03 1.24 -8.08
CA THR A 101 9.31 1.39 -8.78
C THR A 101 9.52 2.82 -9.26
N GLY A 102 8.62 3.36 -10.08
CA GLY A 102 8.82 4.67 -10.70
C GLY A 102 8.69 5.84 -9.72
N ALA A 103 7.80 5.76 -8.73
CA ALA A 103 7.72 6.74 -7.65
C ALA A 103 8.98 6.73 -6.78
N GLY A 104 9.54 5.54 -6.50
CA GLY A 104 10.83 5.39 -5.82
C GLY A 104 11.98 6.00 -6.62
N VAL A 105 12.07 5.70 -7.93
CA VAL A 105 13.09 6.26 -8.84
C VAL A 105 13.00 7.79 -8.88
N ALA A 106 11.79 8.34 -8.97
CA ALA A 106 11.59 9.78 -8.97
C ALA A 106 12.04 10.44 -7.66
N LEU A 107 11.73 9.82 -6.51
CA LEU A 107 12.17 10.31 -5.20
C LEU A 107 13.71 10.26 -5.06
N ASP A 108 14.33 9.14 -5.43
CA ASP A 108 15.77 8.98 -5.36
C ASP A 108 16.49 9.97 -6.29
N ALA A 109 16.07 10.08 -7.55
CA ALA A 109 16.64 11.05 -8.48
C ALA A 109 16.51 12.50 -7.98
N ALA A 110 15.33 12.90 -7.49
CA ALA A 110 15.11 14.24 -6.96
C ALA A 110 16.00 14.55 -5.74
N THR A 111 16.14 13.59 -4.82
CA THR A 111 16.96 13.75 -3.60
C THR A 111 18.46 13.71 -3.85
N ARG A 112 18.90 13.20 -5.02
CA ARG A 112 20.27 13.34 -5.54
C ARG A 112 20.49 14.63 -6.35
N GLY A 113 19.48 15.49 -6.43
CA GLY A 113 19.55 16.79 -7.10
C GLY A 113 19.37 16.73 -8.62
N LEU A 114 18.89 15.62 -9.18
CA LEU A 114 18.58 15.52 -10.61
C LEU A 114 17.24 16.19 -10.92
N LYS A 115 17.13 16.81 -12.11
CA LYS A 115 15.85 17.31 -12.61
C LYS A 115 15.06 16.16 -13.21
N VAL A 116 14.11 15.61 -12.46
CA VAL A 116 13.34 14.42 -12.84
C VAL A 116 11.86 14.74 -13.08
N ALA A 117 11.29 14.10 -14.09
CA ALA A 117 9.85 14.02 -14.31
C ALA A 117 9.39 12.56 -14.18
N VAL A 118 8.22 12.33 -13.59
CA VAL A 118 7.51 11.05 -13.62
C VAL A 118 6.08 11.26 -14.08
N VAL A 119 5.66 10.45 -15.06
CA VAL A 119 4.32 10.50 -15.64
C VAL A 119 3.62 9.15 -15.48
N GLU A 120 2.35 9.17 -15.12
CA GLU A 120 1.52 7.99 -14.90
C GLU A 120 0.24 8.10 -15.71
N ARG A 121 -0.10 7.06 -16.47
CA ARG A 121 -1.27 7.06 -17.34
C ARG A 121 -2.56 7.15 -16.52
N ASP A 122 -2.67 6.40 -15.43
CA ASP A 122 -3.85 6.40 -14.57
C ASP A 122 -3.56 7.23 -13.31
N ASP A 123 -4.04 6.82 -12.14
CA ASP A 123 -3.62 7.42 -10.86
C ASP A 123 -2.35 6.75 -10.30
N PHE A 124 -1.68 7.43 -9.38
CA PHE A 124 -0.56 6.84 -8.64
C PHE A 124 -1.00 5.52 -7.97
N SER A 125 -0.18 4.48 -8.11
CA SER A 125 -0.45 3.12 -7.58
C SER A 125 -1.60 2.34 -8.23
N SER A 126 -2.24 2.84 -9.29
CA SER A 126 -3.42 2.22 -9.93
C SER A 126 -3.23 0.75 -10.37
N GLY A 127 -2.02 0.41 -10.82
CA GLY A 127 -1.61 -0.93 -11.24
C GLY A 127 -1.35 -1.88 -10.07
N THR A 128 -0.33 -2.74 -10.21
CA THR A 128 0.03 -3.77 -9.23
C THR A 128 0.34 -3.21 -7.84
N SER A 129 0.80 -1.96 -7.77
CA SER A 129 1.27 -1.33 -6.53
C SER A 129 0.15 -1.12 -5.50
N SER A 130 -1.13 -1.16 -5.87
CA SER A 130 -2.27 -1.12 -4.92
C SER A 130 -2.93 -2.48 -4.66
N LYS A 131 -2.42 -3.55 -5.29
CA LYS A 131 -3.04 -4.89 -5.36
C LYS A 131 -2.14 -5.96 -4.73
N SER A 132 -1.30 -5.59 -3.76
CA SER A 132 -0.46 -6.52 -3.00
C SER A 132 -1.18 -7.16 -1.81
N THR A 133 -0.53 -8.12 -1.14
CA THR A 133 -0.95 -8.69 0.15
C THR A 133 -0.83 -7.72 1.32
N LYS A 134 -0.34 -6.48 1.11
CA LYS A 134 -0.13 -5.47 2.16
C LYS A 134 0.92 -5.87 3.20
N LEU A 135 1.89 -6.70 2.79
CA LEU A 135 3.02 -7.15 3.60
C LEU A 135 4.35 -6.65 3.03
N VAL A 136 5.25 -6.29 3.94
CA VAL A 136 6.67 -6.03 3.70
C VAL A 136 7.43 -7.26 4.23
N HIS A 137 7.34 -8.35 3.48
CA HIS A 137 7.81 -9.68 3.92
C HIS A 137 9.33 -9.78 3.84
N GLY A 138 9.99 -10.23 4.92
CA GLY A 138 11.43 -10.45 4.97
C GLY A 138 11.91 -11.79 4.41
N GLY A 139 11.02 -12.63 3.88
CA GLY A 139 11.41 -13.78 3.05
C GLY A 139 11.67 -15.08 3.80
N VAL A 140 10.97 -15.37 4.91
CA VAL A 140 11.18 -16.57 5.75
C VAL A 140 11.21 -17.87 4.94
N ARG A 141 10.36 -18.00 3.91
CA ARG A 141 10.34 -19.18 3.02
C ARG A 141 11.62 -19.33 2.18
N TYR A 142 12.22 -18.22 1.78
CA TYR A 142 13.46 -18.24 1.01
C TYR A 142 14.64 -18.67 1.90
N LEU A 143 14.58 -18.42 3.20
CA LEU A 143 15.58 -18.91 4.15
C LEU A 143 15.62 -20.44 4.19
N GLU A 144 14.47 -21.11 4.13
CA GLU A 144 14.39 -22.57 4.07
C GLU A 144 15.16 -23.10 2.86
N LYS A 145 14.92 -22.54 1.67
CA LYS A 145 15.66 -22.91 0.46
C LYS A 145 17.14 -22.53 0.52
N ALA A 146 17.47 -21.34 1.01
CA ALA A 146 18.86 -20.88 1.14
C ALA A 146 19.70 -21.85 1.99
N VAL A 147 19.12 -22.37 3.07
CA VAL A 147 19.79 -23.30 3.98
C VAL A 147 19.86 -24.70 3.40
N TRP A 148 18.75 -25.24 2.91
CA TRP A 148 18.69 -26.64 2.46
C TRP A 148 19.29 -26.86 1.05
N GLU A 149 19.21 -25.87 0.18
CA GLU A 149 19.73 -25.91 -1.19
C GLU A 149 21.09 -25.19 -1.33
N LEU A 150 21.62 -24.63 -0.23
CA LEU A 150 22.86 -23.82 -0.22
C LEU A 150 22.86 -22.67 -1.25
N ASP A 151 21.69 -22.08 -1.49
CA ASP A 151 21.51 -21.02 -2.48
C ASP A 151 21.84 -19.63 -1.90
N TYR A 152 23.03 -19.13 -2.25
CA TYR A 152 23.50 -17.81 -1.83
C TYR A 152 22.60 -16.66 -2.32
N ASN A 153 21.99 -16.78 -3.51
CA ASN A 153 21.13 -15.74 -4.04
C ASN A 153 19.83 -15.63 -3.24
N GLN A 154 19.30 -16.75 -2.76
CA GLN A 154 18.17 -16.74 -1.81
C GLN A 154 18.55 -16.11 -0.48
N TYR A 155 19.75 -16.41 0.02
CA TYR A 155 20.25 -15.81 1.25
C TYR A 155 20.41 -14.29 1.15
N ALA A 156 21.02 -13.80 0.06
CA ALA A 156 21.17 -12.37 -0.20
C ALA A 156 19.81 -11.66 -0.23
N LEU A 157 18.82 -12.24 -0.93
CA LEU A 157 17.46 -11.71 -0.99
C LEU A 157 16.80 -11.61 0.39
N VAL A 158 17.02 -12.59 1.28
CA VAL A 158 16.47 -12.53 2.65
C VAL A 158 17.10 -11.39 3.44
N LYS A 159 18.43 -11.22 3.38
CA LYS A 159 19.11 -10.09 4.06
C LYS A 159 18.65 -8.74 3.54
N GLU A 160 18.53 -8.60 2.23
CA GLU A 160 18.04 -7.39 1.58
C GLU A 160 16.63 -7.07 2.05
N ALA A 161 15.72 -8.04 1.98
CA ALA A 161 14.34 -7.86 2.41
C ALA A 161 14.23 -7.47 3.90
N LEU A 162 15.06 -8.05 4.76
CA LEU A 162 15.13 -7.71 6.19
C LEU A 162 15.59 -6.27 6.42
N ARG A 163 16.63 -5.83 5.71
CA ARG A 163 17.15 -4.45 5.79
C ARG A 163 16.12 -3.44 5.26
N GLU A 164 15.54 -3.69 4.09
CA GLU A 164 14.56 -2.78 3.50
C GLU A 164 13.30 -2.68 4.37
N ARG A 165 12.86 -3.78 4.99
CA ARG A 165 11.74 -3.76 5.93
C ARG A 165 11.94 -2.81 7.11
N LYS A 166 13.17 -2.69 7.63
CA LYS A 166 13.48 -1.70 8.66
C LYS A 166 13.35 -0.28 8.12
N TYR A 167 13.91 0.00 6.94
CA TYR A 167 13.79 1.32 6.32
C TYR A 167 12.33 1.72 6.06
N PHE A 168 11.45 0.77 5.71
CA PHE A 168 10.01 1.02 5.62
C PHE A 168 9.44 1.59 6.93
N LEU A 169 9.74 0.92 8.05
CA LEU A 169 9.26 1.29 9.38
C LEU A 169 9.80 2.65 9.84
N ASP A 170 11.03 2.98 9.45
CA ASP A 170 11.68 4.23 9.85
C ASP A 170 11.25 5.43 8.98
N THR A 171 11.13 5.24 7.66
CA THR A 171 10.81 6.32 6.70
C THR A 171 9.31 6.62 6.61
N ALA A 172 8.45 5.64 6.91
CA ALA A 172 7.00 5.77 6.88
C ALA A 172 6.32 5.05 8.07
N PRO A 173 6.61 5.44 9.34
CA PRO A 173 6.10 4.78 10.54
C PRO A 173 4.58 4.87 10.72
N HIS A 174 3.93 5.79 10.02
CA HIS A 174 2.47 5.93 10.02
C HIS A 174 1.80 4.95 9.06
N LEU A 175 2.46 4.61 7.94
CA LEU A 175 1.91 3.74 6.88
C LEU A 175 2.38 2.30 6.97
N SER A 176 3.38 2.03 7.79
CA SER A 176 3.97 0.71 7.98
C SER A 176 4.05 0.36 9.46
N SER A 177 3.88 -0.92 9.75
CA SER A 177 3.86 -1.44 11.10
C SER A 177 4.40 -2.86 11.13
N TRP A 178 4.75 -3.32 12.31
CA TRP A 178 5.02 -4.73 12.52
C TRP A 178 3.72 -5.52 12.70
N LEU A 179 3.71 -6.76 12.24
CA LEU A 179 2.58 -7.67 12.37
C LEU A 179 3.07 -9.03 12.86
N PRO A 180 2.61 -9.51 14.04
CA PRO A 180 2.84 -10.89 14.44
C PRO A 180 1.98 -11.82 13.57
N ILE A 181 2.60 -12.87 13.04
CA ILE A 181 1.97 -13.86 12.17
C ILE A 181 2.06 -15.22 12.86
N MET A 182 0.89 -15.80 13.15
CA MET A 182 0.73 -17.10 13.77
C MET A 182 0.83 -18.22 12.72
N LEU A 183 1.66 -19.21 13.02
CA LEU A 183 1.74 -20.50 12.34
C LEU A 183 1.18 -21.59 13.28
N PRO A 184 -0.08 -22.03 13.09
CA PRO A 184 -0.66 -23.11 13.88
C PRO A 184 -0.01 -24.46 13.56
N LEU A 185 0.16 -25.30 14.58
CA LEU A 185 0.84 -26.60 14.48
C LEU A 185 -0.12 -27.74 14.79
N ASP A 186 -0.26 -28.67 13.85
CA ASP A 186 -1.11 -29.87 13.93
C ASP A 186 -0.37 -31.12 14.46
N LYS A 187 0.97 -31.08 14.53
CA LYS A 187 1.81 -32.22 14.95
C LYS A 187 2.96 -31.76 15.84
N TRP A 188 3.26 -32.54 16.89
CA TRP A 188 4.29 -32.22 17.87
C TRP A 188 5.69 -32.05 17.29
N TRP A 189 6.08 -32.86 16.30
CA TRP A 189 7.41 -32.77 15.67
C TRP A 189 7.60 -31.47 14.87
N LYS A 190 6.52 -30.81 14.42
CA LYS A 190 6.61 -29.53 13.71
C LYS A 190 7.06 -28.40 14.63
N ALA A 191 6.80 -28.49 15.93
CA ALA A 191 7.20 -27.47 16.90
C ALA A 191 8.71 -27.24 16.93
N PRO A 192 9.59 -28.24 17.19
CA PRO A 192 11.04 -28.02 17.14
C PRO A 192 11.54 -27.62 15.75
N TYR A 193 10.93 -28.13 14.67
CA TYR A 193 11.31 -27.79 13.29
C TYR A 193 11.11 -26.30 12.99
N TYR A 194 9.88 -25.79 13.13
CA TYR A 194 9.60 -24.39 12.86
C TYR A 194 10.22 -23.47 13.91
N TRP A 195 10.47 -23.95 15.13
CA TRP A 195 11.16 -23.17 16.16
C TRP A 195 12.59 -22.89 15.73
N ALA A 196 13.31 -23.92 15.26
CA ALA A 196 14.64 -23.77 14.71
C ALA A 196 14.65 -22.82 13.50
N GLY A 197 13.69 -22.97 12.57
CA GLY A 197 13.57 -22.11 11.39
C GLY A 197 13.33 -20.63 11.73
N THR A 198 12.36 -20.35 12.62
CA THR A 198 12.06 -18.97 13.04
C THR A 198 13.19 -18.36 13.87
N LYS A 199 13.91 -19.16 14.68
CA LYS A 199 15.09 -18.67 15.41
C LYS A 199 16.29 -18.40 14.51
N ALA A 200 16.49 -19.22 13.47
CA ALA A 200 17.49 -18.93 12.44
C ALA A 200 17.16 -17.62 11.71
N TYR A 201 15.87 -17.38 11.44
CA TYR A 201 15.41 -16.11 10.87
C TYR A 201 15.63 -14.91 11.81
N ASP A 202 15.28 -15.03 13.09
CA ASP A 202 15.56 -13.99 14.12
C ASP A 202 17.06 -13.68 14.22
N PHE A 203 17.90 -14.72 14.17
CA PHE A 203 19.35 -14.57 14.22
C PHE A 203 19.89 -13.86 12.98
N LEU A 204 19.40 -14.24 11.79
CA LEU A 204 19.78 -13.60 10.53
C LEU A 204 19.34 -12.14 10.47
N ALA A 205 18.18 -11.82 11.05
CA ALA A 205 17.68 -10.45 11.13
C ALA A 205 18.56 -9.55 12.01
N GLY A 206 19.16 -10.07 13.09
CA GLY A 206 20.15 -9.32 13.87
C GLY A 206 19.65 -7.95 14.37
N SER A 207 20.31 -6.86 13.97
CA SER A 207 19.87 -5.47 14.25
C SER A 207 18.64 -5.03 13.47
N GLU A 208 18.31 -5.73 12.38
CA GLU A 208 17.16 -5.47 11.50
C GLU A 208 15.92 -6.27 11.94
N GLY A 209 16.03 -7.02 13.05
CA GLY A 209 14.95 -7.76 13.66
C GLY A 209 13.95 -6.85 14.39
N ILE A 210 12.67 -7.02 14.07
CA ILE A 210 11.53 -6.31 14.67
C ILE A 210 11.32 -6.74 16.12
N GLU A 211 10.97 -8.02 16.31
CA GLU A 211 10.74 -8.69 17.59
C GLU A 211 11.15 -10.17 17.46
N THR A 212 11.40 -10.84 18.59
CA THR A 212 11.81 -12.26 18.54
C THR A 212 10.61 -13.20 18.41
N SER A 213 10.76 -14.28 17.65
CA SER A 213 9.75 -15.34 17.55
C SER A 213 9.48 -16.01 18.89
N TYR A 214 8.27 -16.50 19.11
CA TYR A 214 7.87 -17.18 20.35
C TYR A 214 6.86 -18.30 20.10
N PHE A 215 6.78 -19.25 21.05
CA PHE A 215 5.85 -20.37 21.01
C PHE A 215 4.64 -20.07 21.89
N LEU A 216 3.45 -20.29 21.34
CA LEU A 216 2.19 -20.28 22.06
C LEU A 216 1.74 -21.72 22.31
N THR A 217 1.47 -22.04 23.57
CA THR A 217 0.77 -23.27 23.94
C THR A 217 -0.61 -23.29 23.29
N ARG A 218 -1.19 -24.48 23.10
CA ARG A 218 -2.56 -24.64 22.56
C ARG A 218 -3.57 -23.67 23.17
N SER A 219 -3.59 -23.55 24.50
CA SER A 219 -4.50 -22.65 25.21
C SER A 219 -4.28 -21.19 24.84
N LYS A 220 -3.02 -20.72 24.80
CA LYS A 220 -2.69 -19.34 24.44
C LYS A 220 -2.92 -19.05 22.95
N ALA A 221 -2.73 -20.04 22.09
CA ALA A 221 -3.04 -19.90 20.66
C ALA A 221 -4.55 -19.71 20.44
N LEU A 222 -5.38 -20.48 21.14
CA LEU A 222 -6.84 -20.34 21.09
C LEU A 222 -7.34 -19.06 21.77
N ASP A 223 -6.65 -18.56 22.80
CA ASP A 223 -6.95 -17.26 23.41
C ASP A 223 -6.62 -16.09 22.46
N ALA A 224 -5.46 -16.15 21.81
CA ALA A 224 -5.03 -15.15 20.84
C ALA A 224 -5.84 -15.18 19.53
N PHE A 225 -6.25 -16.38 19.09
CA PHE A 225 -7.07 -16.59 17.89
C PHE A 225 -8.28 -17.52 18.21
N PRO A 226 -9.37 -16.99 18.80
CA PRO A 226 -10.49 -17.82 19.23
C PRO A 226 -11.27 -18.50 18.11
N MET A 227 -11.23 -17.99 16.88
CA MET A 227 -11.87 -18.63 15.73
C MET A 227 -11.09 -19.83 15.19
N LEU A 228 -9.88 -20.10 15.71
CA LEU A 228 -9.01 -21.17 15.24
C LEU A 228 -9.59 -22.56 15.58
N LYS A 229 -9.46 -23.50 14.66
CA LYS A 229 -9.85 -24.90 14.83
C LYS A 229 -9.07 -25.55 15.97
N LYS A 230 -9.81 -26.21 16.87
CA LYS A 230 -9.24 -26.84 18.08
C LYS A 230 -8.67 -28.24 17.83
N ASP A 231 -9.16 -28.94 16.81
CA ASP A 231 -8.80 -30.34 16.56
C ASP A 231 -7.34 -30.45 16.10
N ASN A 232 -6.61 -31.41 16.67
CA ASN A 232 -5.20 -31.68 16.40
C ASN A 232 -4.24 -30.50 16.65
N LEU A 233 -4.71 -29.36 17.16
CA LEU A 233 -3.85 -28.21 17.48
C LEU A 233 -2.95 -28.53 18.68
N VAL A 234 -1.64 -28.54 18.43
CA VAL A 234 -0.60 -28.73 19.45
C VAL A 234 -0.22 -27.40 20.10
N GLY A 235 -0.18 -26.34 19.31
CA GLY A 235 0.27 -25.01 19.69
C GLY A 235 0.47 -24.17 18.44
N ALA A 236 1.14 -23.04 18.58
CA ALA A 236 1.47 -22.19 17.44
C ALA A 236 2.84 -21.53 17.62
N LEU A 237 3.52 -21.24 16.51
CA LEU A 237 4.63 -20.29 16.51
C LEU A 237 4.18 -18.95 16.03
N VAL A 238 4.77 -17.90 16.60
CA VAL A 238 4.57 -16.54 16.14
C VAL A 238 5.92 -15.98 15.73
N TYR A 239 5.99 -15.43 14.53
CA TYR A 239 7.11 -14.61 14.05
C TYR A 239 6.58 -13.25 13.63
N TYR A 240 7.49 -12.29 13.43
CA TYR A 240 7.11 -10.92 13.08
C TYR A 240 7.53 -10.56 11.66
N ASP A 241 6.60 -9.89 10.98
CA ASP A 241 6.87 -9.28 9.69
C ASP A 241 6.37 -7.84 9.57
N GLY A 242 6.66 -7.19 8.44
CA GLY A 242 6.13 -5.87 8.15
C GLY A 242 4.76 -5.94 7.46
N ALA A 243 3.88 -5.02 7.81
CA ALA A 243 2.65 -4.70 7.09
C ALA A 243 2.69 -3.24 6.64
N HIS A 244 1.98 -2.90 5.56
CA HIS A 244 1.93 -1.52 5.09
C HIS A 244 0.67 -1.21 4.27
N ASN A 245 0.31 0.08 4.20
CA ASN A 245 -0.69 0.56 3.25
C ASN A 245 -0.03 0.88 1.90
N ASP A 246 -0.05 -0.09 0.99
CA ASP A 246 0.67 -0.02 -0.29
C ASP A 246 0.29 1.20 -1.15
N SER A 247 -0.99 1.51 -1.28
CA SER A 247 -1.45 2.66 -2.07
C SER A 247 -1.09 4.01 -1.42
N ARG A 248 -1.30 4.16 -0.11
CA ARG A 248 -0.91 5.39 0.60
C ARG A 248 0.60 5.60 0.60
N MET A 249 1.37 4.51 0.74
CA MET A 249 2.83 4.52 0.64
C MET A 249 3.26 5.06 -0.72
N ASN A 250 2.67 4.54 -1.80
CA ASN A 250 2.98 4.98 -3.16
C ASN A 250 2.64 6.45 -3.41
N VAL A 251 1.47 6.90 -2.97
CA VAL A 251 1.06 8.31 -3.07
C VAL A 251 2.04 9.18 -2.30
N SER A 252 2.42 8.77 -1.09
CA SER A 252 3.39 9.50 -0.27
C SER A 252 4.77 9.56 -0.92
N LEU A 253 5.23 8.49 -1.59
CA LEU A 253 6.46 8.51 -2.38
C LEU A 253 6.40 9.55 -3.51
N ALA A 254 5.33 9.53 -4.30
CA ALA A 254 5.12 10.47 -5.39
C ALA A 254 5.05 11.93 -4.90
N MET A 255 4.30 12.20 -3.83
CA MET A 255 4.19 13.54 -3.27
C MET A 255 5.47 14.00 -2.58
N THR A 256 6.25 13.09 -1.98
CA THR A 256 7.58 13.40 -1.43
C THR A 256 8.54 13.77 -2.56
N ALA A 257 8.55 13.04 -3.67
CA ALA A 257 9.35 13.40 -4.84
C ALA A 257 9.00 14.80 -5.37
N ALA A 258 7.71 15.13 -5.40
CA ALA A 258 7.24 16.46 -5.80
C ALA A 258 7.70 17.57 -4.85
N LEU A 259 7.76 17.30 -3.53
CA LEU A 259 8.30 18.24 -2.55
C LEU A 259 9.79 18.50 -2.76
N TYR A 260 10.58 17.46 -3.05
CA TYR A 260 12.00 17.59 -3.37
C TYR A 260 12.27 18.15 -4.79
N GLY A 261 11.23 18.65 -5.48
CA GLY A 261 11.36 19.37 -6.74
C GLY A 261 11.18 18.53 -8.00
N GLY A 262 10.84 17.24 -7.88
CA GLY A 262 10.46 16.41 -9.02
C GLY A 262 9.13 16.85 -9.65
N THR A 263 9.00 16.69 -10.96
CA THR A 263 7.73 16.90 -11.66
C THR A 263 6.95 15.59 -11.72
N VAL A 264 5.83 15.49 -11.02
CA VAL A 264 5.03 14.28 -10.81
C VAL A 264 3.60 14.51 -11.31
N VAL A 265 3.18 13.80 -12.35
CA VAL A 265 1.85 13.98 -12.97
C VAL A 265 1.16 12.64 -13.22
N ASN A 266 -0.01 12.45 -12.61
CA ASN A 266 -0.93 11.36 -12.91
C ASN A 266 -1.91 11.72 -14.04
N HIS A 267 -2.60 10.72 -14.59
CA HIS A 267 -3.52 10.83 -15.72
C HIS A 267 -2.89 11.42 -16.99
N LEU A 268 -1.60 11.13 -17.21
CA LEU A 268 -0.80 11.60 -18.34
C LEU A 268 -0.14 10.41 -19.04
N GLU A 269 -0.74 9.99 -20.16
CA GLU A 269 -0.32 8.82 -20.92
C GLU A 269 0.88 9.13 -21.80
N VAL A 270 1.87 8.24 -21.86
CA VAL A 270 2.90 8.26 -22.91
C VAL A 270 2.35 7.55 -24.14
N THR A 271 2.23 8.26 -25.25
CA THR A 271 1.71 7.75 -26.53
C THR A 271 2.81 7.52 -27.58
N GLY A 272 4.01 8.08 -27.38
CA GLY A 272 5.15 7.91 -28.27
C GLY A 272 6.49 8.18 -27.58
N LEU A 273 7.57 7.63 -28.12
CA LEU A 273 8.94 7.92 -27.70
C LEU A 273 9.63 8.80 -28.75
N GLU A 274 10.40 9.78 -28.30
CA GLU A 274 11.12 10.71 -29.19
C GLU A 274 12.58 10.28 -29.33
N LYS A 275 13.05 10.17 -30.58
CA LYS A 275 14.45 9.85 -30.92
C LYS A 275 15.11 11.02 -31.63
N ASP A 276 16.39 11.24 -31.35
CA ASP A 276 17.22 12.19 -32.07
C ASP A 276 17.65 11.65 -33.46
N ALA A 277 18.43 12.44 -34.20
CA ALA A 277 18.94 12.06 -35.51
C ALA A 277 19.88 10.84 -35.49
N ASN A 278 20.44 10.49 -34.33
CA ASN A 278 21.30 9.33 -34.14
C ASN A 278 20.53 8.09 -33.67
N GLY A 279 19.20 8.19 -33.56
CA GLY A 279 18.33 7.12 -33.07
C GLY A 279 18.36 6.92 -31.56
N LYS A 280 18.92 7.86 -30.79
CA LYS A 280 18.93 7.84 -29.32
C LYS A 280 17.68 8.53 -28.76
N LEU A 281 17.12 7.98 -27.69
CA LEU A 281 15.96 8.55 -27.02
C LEU A 281 16.30 9.91 -26.38
N CYS A 282 15.41 10.88 -26.58
CA CYS A 282 15.58 12.25 -26.07
C CYS A 282 14.28 12.83 -25.45
N GLY A 283 13.26 12.00 -25.25
CA GLY A 283 11.98 12.42 -24.71
C GLY A 283 10.84 11.46 -25.01
N ALA A 284 9.62 11.95 -24.77
CA ALA A 284 8.38 11.24 -25.07
C ALA A 284 7.27 12.22 -25.49
N THR A 285 6.31 11.72 -26.27
CA THR A 285 5.02 12.38 -26.53
C THR A 285 3.98 11.85 -25.56
N VAL A 286 3.21 12.77 -24.96
CA VAL A 286 2.23 12.48 -23.92
C VAL A 286 0.86 13.10 -24.18
N ARG A 287 -0.18 12.54 -23.56
CA ARG A 287 -1.58 12.97 -23.65
C ARG A 287 -2.23 13.04 -22.27
N ASP A 288 -2.87 14.16 -21.94
CA ASP A 288 -3.62 14.31 -20.68
C ASP A 288 -5.00 13.65 -20.80
N LEU A 289 -5.27 12.63 -19.99
CA LEU A 289 -6.52 11.88 -20.02
C LEU A 289 -7.67 12.59 -19.27
N ILE A 290 -7.37 13.61 -18.46
CA ILE A 290 -8.38 14.39 -17.75
C ILE A 290 -9.14 15.34 -18.70
N ASP A 291 -8.48 15.83 -19.75
CA ASP A 291 -9.11 16.75 -20.71
C ASP A 291 -10.33 16.10 -21.40
N GLU A 292 -10.21 14.85 -21.87
CA GLU A 292 -11.32 14.13 -22.53
C GLU A 292 -12.49 13.88 -21.56
N LYS A 293 -12.14 13.53 -20.33
CA LYS A 293 -13.06 13.35 -19.21
C LYS A 293 -13.86 14.62 -18.91
N ASP A 294 -13.21 15.79 -19.01
CA ASP A 294 -13.81 17.12 -18.91
C ASP A 294 -14.58 17.58 -20.17
N GLY A 295 -14.61 16.76 -21.22
CA GLY A 295 -15.25 17.10 -22.50
C GLY A 295 -14.44 18.06 -23.37
N LYS A 296 -13.13 18.20 -23.11
CA LYS A 296 -12.17 18.96 -23.92
C LYS A 296 -11.44 18.02 -24.87
N THR A 297 -10.89 18.57 -25.95
CA THR A 297 -9.99 17.81 -26.83
C THR A 297 -8.61 17.72 -26.19
N SER A 298 -8.16 16.50 -25.86
CA SER A 298 -6.80 16.29 -25.38
C SER A 298 -5.81 16.52 -26.51
N LYS A 299 -4.80 17.37 -26.26
CA LYS A 299 -3.73 17.67 -27.21
C LYS A 299 -2.45 17.00 -26.74
N GLU A 300 -1.82 16.26 -27.64
CA GLU A 300 -0.50 15.71 -27.37
C GLU A 300 0.56 16.81 -27.29
N PHE A 301 1.54 16.61 -26.41
CA PHE A 301 2.71 17.46 -26.30
C PHE A 301 3.95 16.64 -25.97
N LYS A 302 5.12 17.21 -26.25
CA LYS A 302 6.41 16.54 -26.05
C LYS A 302 7.01 16.91 -24.69
N ILE A 303 7.75 15.98 -24.11
CA ILE A 303 8.61 16.18 -22.95
C ILE A 303 10.02 15.83 -23.40
N ARG A 304 10.99 16.73 -23.16
CA ARG A 304 12.41 16.44 -23.43
C ARG A 304 13.13 15.96 -22.17
N ALA A 305 13.93 14.92 -22.32
CA ALA A 305 14.78 14.39 -21.26
C ALA A 305 16.08 13.79 -21.81
N LYS A 306 17.15 13.78 -21.01
CA LYS A 306 18.43 13.15 -21.37
C LYS A 306 18.36 11.63 -21.28
N GLY A 307 17.68 11.10 -20.25
CA GLY A 307 17.40 9.69 -20.10
C GLY A 307 15.90 9.41 -19.96
N VAL A 308 15.45 8.27 -20.50
CA VAL A 308 14.07 7.79 -20.37
C VAL A 308 14.06 6.44 -19.66
N ILE A 309 13.32 6.36 -18.55
CA ILE A 309 13.19 5.17 -17.71
C ILE A 309 11.78 4.59 -17.85
N ASN A 310 11.68 3.31 -18.20
CA ASN A 310 10.45 2.54 -18.20
C ASN A 310 10.29 1.77 -16.89
N ALA A 311 9.32 2.18 -16.08
CA ALA A 311 8.97 1.57 -14.79
C ALA A 311 7.48 1.17 -14.72
N THR A 312 6.91 0.76 -15.86
CA THR A 312 5.45 0.51 -16.02
C THR A 312 4.98 -0.87 -15.55
N GLY A 313 5.77 -1.56 -14.73
CA GLY A 313 5.40 -2.84 -14.10
C GLY A 313 4.98 -3.89 -15.13
N PRO A 314 3.77 -4.48 -15.04
CA PRO A 314 3.34 -5.50 -15.99
C PRO A 314 3.16 -4.96 -17.42
N PHE A 315 3.13 -3.64 -17.61
CA PHE A 315 3.00 -3.00 -18.93
C PHE A 315 4.36 -2.66 -19.56
N CYS A 316 5.49 -3.07 -18.98
CA CYS A 316 6.81 -2.65 -19.45
C CYS A 316 7.08 -3.03 -20.91
N ASP A 317 6.57 -4.17 -21.37
CA ASP A 317 6.73 -4.60 -22.76
C ASP A 317 6.01 -3.69 -23.76
N SER A 318 4.93 -3.00 -23.39
CA SER A 318 4.26 -2.03 -24.26
C SER A 318 5.15 -0.83 -24.57
N ILE A 319 5.88 -0.31 -23.58
CA ILE A 319 6.84 0.77 -23.78
C ILE A 319 8.10 0.27 -24.48
N ARG A 320 8.58 -0.95 -24.19
CA ARG A 320 9.72 -1.54 -24.91
C ARG A 320 9.42 -1.71 -26.40
N LYS A 321 8.21 -2.17 -26.75
CA LYS A 321 7.77 -2.29 -28.15
C LYS A 321 7.54 -0.95 -28.84
N MET A 322 7.25 0.11 -28.08
CA MET A 322 7.21 1.48 -28.60
C MET A 322 8.61 1.98 -28.98
N ASP A 323 9.67 1.47 -28.34
CA ASP A 323 11.06 1.75 -28.70
C ASP A 323 11.56 0.89 -29.87
N ASP A 324 11.32 -0.43 -29.79
CA ASP A 324 11.68 -1.41 -30.82
C ASP A 324 10.58 -2.48 -30.92
N GLU A 325 9.81 -2.46 -32.00
CA GLU A 325 8.68 -3.38 -32.23
C GLU A 325 9.13 -4.85 -32.27
N ALA A 326 10.37 -5.14 -32.66
CA ALA A 326 10.91 -6.49 -32.77
C ALA A 326 11.41 -7.06 -31.43
N VAL A 327 11.40 -6.27 -30.35
CA VAL A 327 11.92 -6.70 -29.05
C VAL A 327 11.08 -7.84 -28.47
N LYS A 328 11.75 -8.86 -27.94
CA LYS A 328 11.10 -9.98 -27.25
C LYS A 328 10.53 -9.51 -25.91
N GLU A 329 9.31 -9.94 -25.62
CA GLU A 329 8.67 -9.72 -24.32
C GLU A 329 9.45 -10.38 -23.19
N ILE A 330 9.58 -9.69 -22.07
CA ILE A 330 10.27 -10.19 -20.87
C ILE A 330 9.30 -10.50 -19.74
N VAL A 331 8.07 -9.97 -19.76
CA VAL A 331 7.11 -10.18 -18.67
C VAL A 331 6.37 -11.51 -18.84
N ALA A 332 6.35 -12.29 -17.78
CA ALA A 332 5.53 -13.46 -17.58
C ALA A 332 4.41 -13.13 -16.57
N PRO A 333 3.29 -12.54 -17.01
CA PRO A 333 2.26 -12.04 -16.11
C PRO A 333 1.58 -13.17 -15.34
N SER A 334 1.47 -13.02 -14.01
CA SER A 334 0.70 -13.93 -13.15
C SER A 334 -0.31 -13.15 -12.31
N SER A 335 -1.55 -13.62 -12.27
CA SER A 335 -2.62 -13.07 -11.46
C SER A 335 -2.54 -13.57 -10.02
N GLY A 336 -2.88 -12.68 -9.09
CA GLY A 336 -3.04 -13.00 -7.68
C GLY A 336 -4.28 -12.36 -7.12
N VAL A 337 -5.20 -13.20 -6.63
CA VAL A 337 -6.48 -12.79 -6.05
C VAL A 337 -6.39 -12.74 -4.53
N HIS A 338 -7.04 -11.73 -3.97
CA HIS A 338 -7.33 -11.61 -2.54
C HIS A 338 -8.81 -11.29 -2.33
N VAL A 339 -9.31 -11.66 -1.16
CA VAL A 339 -10.65 -11.30 -0.69
C VAL A 339 -10.57 -10.56 0.64
N ILE A 340 -11.57 -9.71 0.88
CA ILE A 340 -11.85 -9.12 2.19
C ILE A 340 -13.03 -9.81 2.81
N LEU A 341 -12.84 -10.20 4.06
CA LEU A 341 -13.89 -10.68 4.95
C LEU A 341 -14.09 -9.72 6.12
N PRO A 342 -15.22 -9.80 6.84
CA PRO A 342 -15.42 -9.10 8.10
C PRO A 342 -14.25 -9.27 9.08
N GLY A 343 -14.00 -8.24 9.88
CA GLY A 343 -12.89 -8.22 10.84
C GLY A 343 -12.92 -9.34 11.86
N TYR A 344 -14.09 -9.89 12.19
CA TYR A 344 -14.22 -10.94 13.19
C TYR A 344 -13.66 -12.31 12.77
N TYR A 345 -13.21 -12.48 11.52
CA TYR A 345 -12.55 -13.70 11.09
C TYR A 345 -11.06 -13.76 11.45
N SER A 346 -10.44 -12.64 11.85
CA SER A 346 -9.06 -12.61 12.34
C SER A 346 -8.90 -11.71 13.57
N PRO A 347 -7.93 -11.98 14.46
CA PRO A 347 -7.60 -11.07 15.54
C PRO A 347 -7.08 -9.73 15.01
N GLN A 348 -7.51 -8.61 15.59
CA GLN A 348 -7.14 -7.26 15.11
C GLN A 348 -5.63 -6.98 15.05
N LYS A 349 -4.82 -7.70 15.83
CA LYS A 349 -3.38 -7.46 15.97
C LYS A 349 -2.51 -8.67 15.62
N MET A 350 -3.08 -9.72 15.02
CA MET A 350 -2.33 -10.93 14.70
C MET A 350 -2.84 -11.56 13.40
N GLY A 351 -1.93 -11.76 12.46
CA GLY A 351 -2.20 -12.53 11.25
C GLY A 351 -2.02 -14.04 11.47
N LEU A 352 -2.41 -14.82 10.49
CA LEU A 352 -2.16 -16.26 10.40
C LEU A 352 -1.60 -16.61 9.02
N ILE A 353 -0.73 -17.61 8.97
CA ILE A 353 -0.19 -18.16 7.73
C ILE A 353 -0.48 -19.66 7.63
N ASP A 354 -0.97 -20.08 6.47
CA ASP A 354 -0.87 -21.46 5.99
C ASP A 354 0.39 -21.57 5.12
N PRO A 355 1.46 -22.27 5.57
CA PRO A 355 2.67 -22.42 4.78
C PRO A 355 2.53 -23.45 3.65
N LYS A 356 1.45 -24.25 3.63
CA LYS A 356 1.23 -25.32 2.65
C LYS A 356 -0.26 -25.66 2.50
N THR A 357 -0.93 -24.93 1.60
CA THR A 357 -2.31 -25.19 1.15
C THR A 357 -2.46 -26.56 0.46
N SER A 358 -3.69 -26.94 0.08
CA SER A 358 -3.98 -28.20 -0.65
C SER A 358 -3.06 -28.48 -1.85
N ASP A 359 -2.61 -27.44 -2.52
CA ASP A 359 -1.76 -27.48 -3.72
C ASP A 359 -0.32 -27.00 -3.47
N GLY A 360 0.07 -26.80 -2.21
CA GLY A 360 1.44 -26.42 -1.83
C GLY A 360 1.77 -24.93 -1.93
N ARG A 361 0.77 -24.06 -2.12
CA ARG A 361 0.89 -22.61 -2.02
C ARG A 361 0.85 -22.15 -0.55
N VAL A 362 0.96 -20.83 -0.37
CA VAL A 362 0.89 -20.16 0.93
C VAL A 362 -0.32 -19.24 0.92
N ILE A 363 -1.13 -19.30 1.98
CA ILE A 363 -2.22 -18.35 2.21
C ILE A 363 -1.96 -17.59 3.50
N PHE A 364 -2.31 -16.31 3.48
CA PHE A 364 -2.28 -15.43 4.63
C PHE A 364 -3.71 -15.06 4.99
N PHE A 365 -3.91 -14.87 6.29
CA PHE A 365 -5.11 -14.32 6.86
C PHE A 365 -4.72 -13.17 7.79
N LEU A 366 -4.93 -11.93 7.36
CA LEU A 366 -4.29 -10.77 7.97
C LEU A 366 -5.35 -9.74 8.40
N PRO A 367 -5.26 -9.20 9.62
CA PRO A 367 -6.06 -8.03 9.96
C PRO A 367 -5.60 -6.85 9.12
N TRP A 368 -6.57 -6.12 8.55
CA TRP A 368 -6.31 -4.98 7.69
C TRP A 368 -7.44 -3.96 7.77
N GLN A 369 -7.16 -2.77 8.31
CA GLN A 369 -8.09 -1.63 8.39
C GLN A 369 -9.50 -2.01 8.90
N GLY A 370 -9.56 -2.79 9.97
CA GLY A 370 -10.81 -3.25 10.59
C GLY A 370 -11.42 -4.51 9.98
N ASN A 371 -10.89 -4.97 8.84
CA ASN A 371 -11.35 -6.16 8.12
C ASN A 371 -10.28 -7.26 8.11
N THR A 372 -10.55 -8.38 7.46
CA THR A 372 -9.60 -9.49 7.27
C THR A 372 -9.26 -9.67 5.78
N ILE A 373 -7.99 -9.52 5.40
CA ILE A 373 -7.49 -9.92 4.07
C ILE A 373 -7.20 -11.41 4.07
N ALA A 374 -7.64 -12.10 3.01
CA ALA A 374 -7.23 -13.47 2.73
C ALA A 374 -6.71 -13.64 1.30
N GLY A 375 -5.61 -14.37 1.15
CA GLY A 375 -5.01 -14.63 -0.14
C GLY A 375 -3.57 -15.15 -0.04
N THR A 376 -2.92 -15.50 -1.15
CA THR A 376 -3.27 -15.17 -2.53
C THR A 376 -3.22 -16.39 -3.44
N THR A 377 -3.92 -16.30 -4.57
CA THR A 377 -3.71 -17.22 -5.70
C THR A 377 -2.48 -16.84 -6.53
N ASP A 378 -2.11 -17.73 -7.46
CA ASP A 378 -1.03 -17.54 -8.41
C ASP A 378 -1.34 -18.34 -9.69
N SER A 379 -1.78 -17.63 -10.73
CA SER A 379 -2.26 -18.22 -11.98
C SER A 379 -1.79 -17.39 -13.18
N PRO A 380 -1.18 -17.98 -14.23
CA PRO A 380 -0.84 -17.25 -15.45
C PRO A 380 -2.03 -16.46 -16.00
N THR A 381 -1.78 -15.24 -16.48
CA THR A 381 -2.86 -14.35 -16.90
C THR A 381 -2.48 -13.51 -18.13
N LYS A 382 -3.45 -12.77 -18.68
CA LYS A 382 -3.17 -11.73 -19.69
C LYS A 382 -3.12 -10.37 -19.01
N ILE A 383 -2.26 -9.50 -19.53
CA ILE A 383 -2.18 -8.12 -19.06
C ILE A 383 -3.52 -7.41 -19.34
N SER A 384 -4.08 -6.79 -18.30
CA SER A 384 -5.31 -6.00 -18.37
C SER A 384 -5.24 -4.88 -17.32
N TYR A 385 -5.96 -3.78 -17.54
CA TYR A 385 -5.93 -2.61 -16.66
C TYR A 385 -6.61 -2.87 -15.31
N ASN A 386 -7.80 -3.46 -15.37
CA ASN A 386 -8.61 -3.78 -14.20
C ASN A 386 -8.92 -5.29 -14.20
N PRO A 387 -7.94 -6.15 -13.89
CA PRO A 387 -8.17 -7.59 -13.79
C PRO A 387 -9.22 -7.87 -12.71
N VAL A 388 -10.12 -8.81 -13.00
CA VAL A 388 -11.23 -9.20 -12.13
C VAL A 388 -10.88 -10.51 -11.44
N ALA A 389 -11.18 -10.62 -10.14
CA ALA A 389 -11.06 -11.88 -9.41
C ALA A 389 -12.09 -12.89 -9.92
N SER A 390 -11.65 -14.10 -10.27
CA SER A 390 -12.59 -15.15 -10.70
C SER A 390 -13.32 -15.78 -9.50
N GLU A 391 -14.56 -16.22 -9.71
CA GLU A 391 -15.34 -16.90 -8.65
C GLU A 391 -14.66 -18.21 -8.21
N GLU A 392 -14.00 -18.92 -9.14
CA GLU A 392 -13.23 -20.13 -8.84
C GLU A 392 -12.07 -19.86 -7.85
N GLU A 393 -11.33 -18.77 -8.04
CA GLU A 393 -10.26 -18.37 -7.14
C GLU A 393 -10.77 -17.87 -5.79
N ILE A 394 -11.90 -17.15 -5.78
CA ILE A 394 -12.57 -16.72 -4.56
C ILE A 394 -13.00 -17.95 -3.76
N ASP A 395 -13.72 -18.89 -4.36
CA ASP A 395 -14.19 -20.10 -3.70
C ASP A 395 -13.04 -20.99 -3.21
N TRP A 396 -11.94 -21.06 -3.98
CA TRP A 396 -10.71 -21.73 -3.53
C TRP A 396 -10.16 -21.09 -2.26
N ILE A 397 -10.00 -19.76 -2.22
CA ILE A 397 -9.53 -19.04 -1.02
C ILE A 397 -10.44 -19.35 0.17
N LEU A 398 -11.76 -19.25 0.00
CA LEU A 398 -12.71 -19.55 1.07
C LEU A 398 -12.61 -21.00 1.55
N SER A 399 -12.35 -21.95 0.64
CA SER A 399 -12.18 -23.37 0.98
C SER A 399 -10.94 -23.63 1.84
N GLU A 400 -9.82 -22.95 1.58
CA GLU A 400 -8.61 -23.07 2.37
C GLU A 400 -8.77 -22.42 3.75
N ILE A 401 -9.41 -21.24 3.83
CA ILE A 401 -9.68 -20.56 5.11
C ILE A 401 -10.53 -21.45 6.04
N ARG A 402 -11.60 -22.08 5.53
CA ARG A 402 -12.49 -22.95 6.32
C ARG A 402 -11.76 -24.09 7.05
N ARG A 403 -10.57 -24.50 6.59
CA ARG A 403 -9.78 -25.57 7.22
C ARG A 403 -9.15 -25.15 8.54
N TYR A 404 -8.90 -23.86 8.71
CA TYR A 404 -8.28 -23.28 9.90
C TYR A 404 -9.28 -22.78 10.91
N LEU A 405 -10.53 -22.54 10.51
CA LEU A 405 -11.56 -22.03 11.39
C LEU A 405 -12.29 -23.16 12.12
N ALA A 406 -12.77 -22.86 13.32
CA ALA A 406 -13.59 -23.79 14.08
C ALA A 406 -14.88 -24.15 13.29
N PRO A 407 -15.41 -25.39 13.42
CA PRO A 407 -16.54 -25.84 12.60
C PRO A 407 -17.82 -24.99 12.70
N ASP A 408 -18.02 -24.30 13.82
CA ASP A 408 -19.12 -23.36 14.08
C ASP A 408 -18.91 -21.98 13.40
N ILE A 409 -17.68 -21.67 13.00
CA ILE A 409 -17.32 -20.46 12.27
C ILE A 409 -17.38 -20.73 10.76
N ASN A 410 -18.58 -20.61 10.20
CA ASN A 410 -18.79 -20.80 8.77
C ASN A 410 -18.44 -19.52 7.98
N VAL A 411 -17.56 -19.65 6.97
CA VAL A 411 -17.24 -18.62 5.98
C VAL A 411 -17.96 -18.94 4.68
N ARG A 412 -18.67 -17.99 4.10
CA ARG A 412 -19.48 -18.14 2.89
C ARG A 412 -19.08 -17.11 1.85
N ARG A 413 -19.49 -17.33 0.60
CA ARG A 413 -19.27 -16.37 -0.49
C ARG A 413 -19.88 -14.98 -0.19
N GLY A 414 -20.98 -14.95 0.57
CA GLY A 414 -21.64 -13.72 1.00
C GLY A 414 -20.90 -12.92 2.08
N ASP A 415 -19.90 -13.52 2.73
CA ASP A 415 -19.03 -12.78 3.67
C ASP A 415 -17.94 -11.98 2.93
N VAL A 416 -17.78 -12.14 1.61
CA VAL A 416 -16.78 -11.41 0.83
C VAL A 416 -17.26 -9.98 0.57
N LEU A 417 -16.62 -9.01 1.23
CA LEU A 417 -16.95 -7.58 1.12
C LEU A 417 -16.33 -6.93 -0.11
N ALA A 418 -15.15 -7.40 -0.52
CA ALA A 418 -14.45 -7.00 -1.73
C ALA A 418 -13.51 -8.13 -2.18
N ALA A 419 -13.22 -8.20 -3.47
CA ALA A 419 -12.24 -9.11 -4.03
C ALA A 419 -11.50 -8.41 -5.17
N TRP A 420 -10.16 -8.45 -5.17
CA TRP A 420 -9.36 -7.85 -6.23
C TRP A 420 -8.37 -8.85 -6.80
N SER A 421 -7.98 -8.63 -8.06
CA SER A 421 -6.87 -9.32 -8.70
C SER A 421 -5.75 -8.34 -8.99
N GLY A 422 -4.50 -8.75 -8.78
CA GLY A 422 -3.30 -8.02 -9.17
C GLY A 422 -2.45 -8.82 -10.16
N ILE A 423 -1.75 -8.14 -11.07
CA ILE A 423 -0.85 -8.80 -12.03
C ILE A 423 0.59 -8.62 -11.56
N ARG A 424 1.25 -9.72 -11.21
CA ARG A 424 2.67 -9.78 -10.86
C ARG A 424 3.51 -9.64 -12.13
N PRO A 425 4.42 -8.66 -12.21
CA PRO A 425 5.31 -8.51 -13.34
C PRO A 425 6.52 -9.46 -13.20
N LEU A 426 6.31 -10.78 -13.25
CA LEU A 426 7.45 -11.70 -13.20
C LEU A 426 8.27 -11.52 -14.48
N VAL A 427 9.60 -11.52 -14.40
CA VAL A 427 10.46 -11.19 -15.53
C VAL A 427 11.34 -12.38 -15.91
N LYS A 428 11.51 -12.61 -17.20
CA LYS A 428 12.50 -13.52 -17.78
C LYS A 428 13.74 -12.73 -18.17
N ASP A 429 14.91 -13.28 -17.89
CA ASP A 429 16.17 -12.68 -18.33
C ASP A 429 16.31 -12.89 -19.86
N PRO A 430 16.35 -11.82 -20.68
CA PRO A 430 16.50 -11.95 -22.12
C PRO A 430 17.85 -12.56 -22.55
N ASN A 431 18.86 -12.52 -21.66
CA ASN A 431 20.22 -13.03 -21.93
C ASN A 431 20.45 -14.44 -21.37
N ALA A 432 19.49 -15.02 -20.65
CA ALA A 432 19.65 -16.37 -20.10
C ALA A 432 19.60 -17.44 -21.20
N LYS A 433 20.53 -18.40 -21.13
CA LYS A 433 20.60 -19.55 -22.05
C LYS A 433 19.38 -20.47 -21.98
N ASN A 434 18.67 -20.47 -20.83
CA ASN A 434 17.42 -21.19 -20.63
C ASN A 434 16.28 -20.16 -20.53
N THR A 435 15.34 -20.21 -21.46
CA THR A 435 14.19 -19.27 -21.59
C THR A 435 13.14 -19.40 -20.49
N GLU A 436 13.35 -20.30 -19.52
CA GLU A 436 12.42 -20.64 -18.44
C GLU A 436 12.82 -20.11 -17.05
N SER A 437 14.06 -19.63 -16.85
CA SER A 437 14.48 -19.15 -15.54
C SER A 437 13.99 -17.72 -15.28
N LEU A 438 12.92 -17.58 -14.50
CA LEU A 438 12.43 -16.29 -14.03
C LEU A 438 13.47 -15.61 -13.12
N VAL A 439 13.70 -14.32 -13.36
CA VAL A 439 14.48 -13.45 -12.47
C VAL A 439 13.70 -13.30 -11.18
N ARG A 440 14.29 -13.76 -10.07
CA ARG A 440 13.65 -13.71 -8.74
C ARG A 440 13.71 -12.32 -8.09
N ASN A 441 14.64 -11.48 -8.55
CA ASN A 441 14.80 -10.09 -8.13
C ASN A 441 14.12 -9.17 -9.15
N HIS A 442 14.80 -8.09 -9.53
CA HIS A 442 14.41 -7.18 -10.58
C HIS A 442 15.46 -7.22 -11.70
N LEU A 443 15.10 -6.70 -12.87
CA LEU A 443 15.94 -6.60 -14.05
C LEU A 443 16.08 -5.12 -14.40
N ILE A 444 17.33 -4.67 -14.60
CA ILE A 444 17.66 -3.41 -15.24
C ILE A 444 18.25 -3.73 -16.61
N ASN A 445 17.66 -3.18 -17.68
CA ASN A 445 18.11 -3.41 -19.04
C ASN A 445 18.03 -2.11 -19.86
N ILE A 446 19.09 -1.81 -20.62
CA ILE A 446 19.15 -0.65 -21.49
C ILE A 446 19.09 -1.10 -22.95
N SER A 447 18.19 -0.51 -23.74
CA SER A 447 18.08 -0.78 -25.17
C SER A 447 19.16 -0.03 -25.98
N PRO A 448 19.45 -0.41 -27.24
CA PRO A 448 20.40 0.32 -28.08
C PRO A 448 20.08 1.81 -28.29
N SER A 449 18.81 2.19 -28.23
CA SER A 449 18.37 3.60 -28.32
C SER A 449 18.50 4.34 -26.98
N GLY A 450 18.78 3.64 -25.88
CA GLY A 450 18.95 4.21 -24.54
C GLY A 450 17.71 4.12 -23.64
N LEU A 451 16.73 3.25 -23.94
CA LEU A 451 15.59 3.04 -23.03
C LEU A 451 16.04 2.19 -21.83
N LEU A 452 16.10 2.78 -20.65
CA LEU A 452 16.40 2.05 -19.41
C LEU A 452 15.10 1.46 -18.84
N THR A 453 14.97 0.14 -18.81
CA THR A 453 13.82 -0.56 -18.24
C THR A 453 14.16 -1.15 -16.88
N CYS A 454 13.37 -0.81 -15.86
CA CYS A 454 13.40 -1.45 -14.54
C CYS A 454 12.12 -2.28 -14.35
N ALA A 455 12.24 -3.61 -14.37
CA ALA A 455 11.10 -4.53 -14.33
C ALA A 455 11.27 -5.61 -13.27
N GLY A 456 10.16 -6.20 -12.81
CA GLY A 456 10.17 -7.24 -11.78
C GLY A 456 10.20 -6.69 -10.36
N GLY A 457 10.88 -7.40 -9.47
CA GLY A 457 11.01 -7.00 -8.07
C GLY A 457 9.74 -7.12 -7.23
N LYS A 458 9.75 -6.46 -6.08
CA LYS A 458 8.69 -6.54 -5.05
C LYS A 458 8.54 -5.20 -4.35
N TRP A 459 7.40 -5.02 -3.69
CA TRP A 459 7.18 -3.88 -2.80
C TRP A 459 8.27 -3.76 -1.74
N THR A 460 8.67 -4.84 -1.08
CA THR A 460 9.72 -4.79 -0.04
C THR A 460 11.04 -4.19 -0.54
N THR A 461 11.40 -4.38 -1.81
CA THR A 461 12.70 -3.97 -2.35
C THR A 461 12.63 -2.73 -3.24
N TYR A 462 11.49 -2.02 -3.29
CA TYR A 462 11.29 -0.91 -4.24
C TYR A 462 12.38 0.18 -4.12
N ARG A 463 12.85 0.49 -2.91
CA ARG A 463 13.83 1.55 -2.65
C ARG A 463 15.20 1.15 -3.20
N GLN A 464 15.62 -0.09 -2.97
CA GLN A 464 16.84 -0.63 -3.57
C GLN A 464 16.74 -0.66 -5.10
N MET A 465 15.61 -1.09 -5.65
CA MET A 465 15.38 -1.08 -7.10
C MET A 465 15.51 0.34 -7.68
N ALA A 466 15.01 1.34 -6.96
CA ALA A 466 15.14 2.73 -7.34
C ALA A 466 16.60 3.21 -7.30
N GLU A 467 17.32 2.88 -6.22
CA GLU A 467 18.74 3.20 -6.06
C GLU A 467 19.58 2.65 -7.22
N GLU A 468 19.45 1.35 -7.52
CA GLU A 468 20.19 0.70 -8.59
C GLU A 468 19.80 1.24 -9.98
N CYS A 469 18.51 1.54 -10.20
CA CYS A 469 18.02 2.13 -11.45
C CYS A 469 18.58 3.54 -11.70
N VAL A 470 18.63 4.38 -10.67
CA VAL A 470 19.18 5.74 -10.78
C VAL A 470 20.70 5.71 -10.91
N ASP A 471 21.39 4.80 -10.22
CA ASP A 471 22.84 4.58 -10.38
C ASP A 471 23.19 4.25 -11.84
N GLU A 472 22.46 3.30 -12.42
CA GLU A 472 22.65 2.91 -13.83
C GLU A 472 22.32 4.06 -14.78
N ALA A 473 21.24 4.82 -14.51
CA ALA A 473 20.86 5.97 -15.32
C ALA A 473 21.92 7.10 -15.27
N ILE A 474 22.52 7.35 -14.11
CA ILE A 474 23.61 8.33 -13.97
C ILE A 474 24.81 7.93 -14.82
N SER A 475 25.17 6.65 -14.78
CA SER A 475 26.29 6.10 -15.55
C SER A 475 26.01 6.17 -17.06
N GLU A 476 24.89 5.62 -17.52
CA GLU A 476 24.55 5.49 -18.94
C GLU A 476 24.37 6.86 -19.62
N PHE A 477 23.69 7.80 -18.95
CA PHE A 477 23.38 9.11 -19.54
C PHE A 477 24.36 10.22 -19.15
N GLY A 478 25.45 9.88 -18.44
CA GLY A 478 26.49 10.83 -18.02
C GLY A 478 25.96 11.98 -17.16
N LEU A 479 24.98 11.69 -16.28
CA LEU A 479 24.30 12.70 -15.48
C LEU A 479 25.19 13.18 -14.32
N LYS A 480 24.99 14.43 -13.90
CA LYS A 480 25.73 15.01 -12.77
C LYS A 480 24.76 15.24 -11.61
N THR A 481 24.95 14.50 -10.53
CA THR A 481 24.23 14.74 -9.28
C THR A 481 24.79 15.98 -8.57
N LYS A 482 23.98 16.55 -7.67
CA LYS A 482 24.39 17.71 -6.87
C LYS A 482 23.78 17.63 -5.47
N PRO A 483 24.48 18.13 -4.44
CA PRO A 483 23.90 18.27 -3.12
C PRO A 483 22.61 19.09 -3.15
N VAL A 484 21.58 18.63 -2.44
CA VAL A 484 20.33 19.38 -2.23
C VAL A 484 20.48 20.19 -0.95
N ARG A 485 20.89 21.45 -1.09
CA ARG A 485 21.22 22.32 0.07
C ARG A 485 20.00 22.97 0.71
N ASP A 486 19.00 23.29 -0.11
CA ASP A 486 17.76 23.95 0.32
C ASP A 486 16.60 22.96 0.30
N ALA A 487 16.78 21.81 0.96
CA ALA A 487 15.73 20.82 1.07
C ALA A 487 14.49 21.45 1.76
N PRO A 488 13.27 21.20 1.28
CA PRO A 488 12.07 21.74 1.90
C PRO A 488 11.94 21.21 3.34
N ASP A 489 11.50 22.05 4.28
CA ASP A 489 11.06 21.58 5.59
C ASP A 489 9.75 20.79 5.42
N VAL A 490 9.86 19.49 5.14
CA VAL A 490 8.71 18.60 4.95
C VAL A 490 7.90 18.49 6.24
N SER A 491 8.53 18.65 7.42
CA SER A 491 7.83 18.63 8.71
C SER A 491 6.85 19.80 8.85
N GLY A 492 7.18 20.97 8.28
CA GLY A 492 6.40 22.20 8.42
C GLY A 492 6.34 22.76 9.85
N THR A 493 7.22 22.27 10.74
CA THR A 493 7.25 22.65 12.16
C THR A 493 8.54 23.36 12.55
N GLN A 494 9.60 23.32 11.73
CA GLN A 494 10.96 23.78 12.06
C GLN A 494 11.59 23.11 13.30
N LEU A 495 10.89 22.18 13.97
CA LEU A 495 11.32 21.51 15.19
C LEU A 495 12.01 20.17 14.91
N HIS A 496 11.79 19.60 13.73
CA HIS A 496 12.30 18.28 13.35
C HIS A 496 13.06 18.37 12.03
N ASP A 497 14.34 18.03 12.06
CA ASP A 497 15.17 17.79 10.87
C ASP A 497 15.28 16.28 10.64
N ASP A 498 15.15 15.84 9.39
CA ASP A 498 15.28 14.42 9.02
C ASP A 498 16.70 13.90 9.19
N GLY A 499 17.69 14.80 9.30
CA GLY A 499 19.10 14.45 9.40
C GLY A 499 19.66 13.82 8.11
N ALA A 500 18.86 13.75 7.04
CA ALA A 500 19.28 13.21 5.75
C ALA A 500 20.28 14.16 5.08
N HIS A 501 21.54 13.73 5.02
CA HIS A 501 22.62 14.50 4.40
C HIS A 501 22.62 14.32 2.87
N LEU A 502 21.77 15.08 2.17
CA LEU A 502 21.58 15.01 0.71
C LEU A 502 22.79 15.58 -0.06
N ASN A 503 23.87 14.80 -0.14
CA ASN A 503 25.15 15.17 -0.74
C ASN A 503 25.28 14.83 -2.24
N GLY A 504 24.21 14.35 -2.88
CA GLY A 504 24.22 13.89 -4.27
C GLY A 504 24.39 12.38 -4.45
N THR A 505 24.51 11.60 -3.36
CA THR A 505 24.39 10.13 -3.38
C THR A 505 23.01 9.67 -2.87
N CYS A 506 22.68 8.39 -3.03
CA CYS A 506 21.44 7.82 -2.50
C CYS A 506 21.37 7.95 -0.98
N GLN A 507 20.37 8.67 -0.48
CA GLN A 507 20.07 8.79 0.95
C GLN A 507 18.61 8.44 1.27
N THR A 508 17.90 7.81 0.34
CA THR A 508 16.46 7.51 0.46
C THR A 508 16.10 6.61 1.65
N HIS A 509 17.06 5.88 2.21
CA HIS A 509 16.88 5.11 3.44
C HIS A 509 16.72 5.98 4.71
N GLN A 510 17.05 7.29 4.63
CA GLN A 510 16.90 8.28 5.70
C GLN A 510 15.82 9.32 5.40
N VAL A 511 15.38 9.43 4.14
CA VAL A 511 14.36 10.42 3.74
C VAL A 511 12.99 9.96 4.22
N LYS A 512 12.44 10.68 5.19
CA LYS A 512 11.08 10.45 5.68
C LYS A 512 10.05 10.87 4.64
N LEU A 513 9.00 10.07 4.47
CA LEU A 513 7.91 10.39 3.55
C LEU A 513 6.96 11.42 4.17
N VAL A 514 6.25 12.16 3.33
CA VAL A 514 5.15 13.04 3.76
C VAL A 514 4.24 12.34 4.77
N GLY A 515 4.02 12.98 5.92
CA GLY A 515 3.24 12.44 7.03
C GLY A 515 4.09 11.87 8.17
N ALA A 516 5.34 11.47 7.92
CA ALA A 516 6.14 10.75 8.90
C ALA A 516 6.77 11.63 9.99
N HIS A 517 7.02 12.91 9.72
CA HIS A 517 7.86 13.79 10.54
C HIS A 517 7.26 14.05 11.93
N GLY A 518 5.98 14.42 11.98
CA GLY A 518 5.25 14.66 13.23
C GLY A 518 4.41 13.47 13.72
N PHE A 519 4.56 12.29 13.12
CA PHE A 519 3.78 11.11 13.51
C PHE A 519 4.14 10.62 14.91
N SER A 520 3.12 10.33 15.69
CA SER A 520 3.22 9.62 16.96
C SER A 520 2.00 8.71 17.13
N LYS A 521 2.19 7.58 17.80
CA LYS A 521 1.08 6.68 18.17
C LYS A 521 0.03 7.34 19.06
N THR A 522 0.33 8.49 19.65
CA THR A 522 -0.59 9.27 20.48
C THR A 522 -1.16 10.51 19.77
N LEU A 523 -0.76 10.78 18.52
CA LEU A 523 -1.19 11.98 17.78
C LEU A 523 -2.72 12.07 17.66
N PHE A 524 -3.42 10.94 17.51
CA PHE A 524 -4.89 10.89 17.43
C PHE A 524 -5.57 11.57 18.62
N ILE A 525 -4.97 11.54 19.82
CA ILE A 525 -5.52 12.18 21.02
C ILE A 525 -5.60 13.70 20.82
N ASN A 526 -4.54 14.29 20.26
CA ASN A 526 -4.49 15.73 20.00
C ASN A 526 -5.51 16.14 18.92
N LEU A 527 -5.72 15.30 17.90
CA LEU A 527 -6.75 15.55 16.89
C LEU A 527 -8.16 15.52 17.49
N ILE A 528 -8.45 14.59 18.40
CA ILE A 528 -9.74 14.53 19.11
C ILE A 528 -9.92 15.77 19.97
N GLN A 529 -8.92 16.12 20.79
CA GLN A 529 -8.99 17.24 21.71
C GLN A 529 -9.17 18.58 20.97
N HIS A 530 -8.59 18.71 19.78
CA HIS A 530 -8.63 19.95 19.02
C HIS A 530 -9.84 20.08 18.09
N PHE A 531 -10.22 19.01 17.38
CA PHE A 531 -11.27 19.06 16.37
C PHE A 531 -12.57 18.34 16.77
N GLY A 532 -12.58 17.63 17.90
CA GLY A 532 -13.75 16.86 18.35
C GLY A 532 -14.11 15.70 17.42
N LEU A 533 -13.10 15.01 16.86
CA LEU A 533 -13.30 13.85 15.98
C LEU A 533 -13.64 12.59 16.78
N GLU A 534 -14.35 11.64 16.17
CA GLU A 534 -14.50 10.28 16.72
C GLU A 534 -13.13 9.58 16.84
N THR A 535 -13.02 8.66 17.79
CA THR A 535 -11.74 8.02 18.11
C THR A 535 -11.21 7.14 16.97
N ASP A 536 -12.09 6.41 16.29
CA ASP A 536 -11.76 5.60 15.12
C ASP A 536 -11.31 6.47 13.93
N VAL A 537 -12.01 7.58 13.69
CA VAL A 537 -11.64 8.58 12.67
C VAL A 537 -10.26 9.18 12.97
N ALA A 538 -10.02 9.67 14.18
CA ALA A 538 -8.75 10.29 14.53
C ALA A 538 -7.56 9.31 14.41
N LYS A 539 -7.76 8.03 14.79
CA LYS A 539 -6.76 6.97 14.59
C LYS A 539 -6.52 6.70 13.10
N HIS A 540 -7.59 6.53 12.33
CA HIS A 540 -7.51 6.34 10.88
C HIS A 540 -6.72 7.47 10.20
N LEU A 541 -7.02 8.73 10.52
CA LEU A 541 -6.31 9.88 9.95
C LEU A 541 -4.83 9.86 10.32
N THR A 542 -4.51 9.57 11.58
CA THR A 542 -3.13 9.47 12.07
C THR A 542 -2.36 8.35 11.37
N GLU A 543 -2.99 7.20 11.13
CA GLU A 543 -2.39 6.02 10.50
C GLU A 543 -2.35 6.08 8.95
N ASN A 544 -3.00 7.06 8.31
CA ASN A 544 -2.98 7.18 6.83
C ASN A 544 -2.37 8.48 6.31
N TYR A 545 -2.31 9.52 7.15
CA TYR A 545 -1.78 10.84 6.81
C TYR A 545 -0.69 11.31 7.77
N GLY A 546 -0.48 10.62 8.90
CA GLY A 546 0.52 11.02 9.88
C GLY A 546 0.31 12.46 10.36
N ASP A 547 1.34 13.30 10.30
CA ASP A 547 1.22 14.72 10.63
C ASP A 547 0.29 15.52 9.71
N ARG A 548 0.03 15.05 8.48
CA ARG A 548 -0.93 15.69 7.57
C ARG A 548 -2.37 15.52 8.02
N ALA A 549 -2.63 14.65 8.99
CA ALA A 549 -3.93 14.51 9.63
C ALA A 549 -4.43 15.84 10.24
N TRP A 550 -3.53 16.74 10.67
CA TRP A 550 -3.90 18.10 11.07
C TRP A 550 -4.63 18.85 9.94
N THR A 551 -4.07 18.82 8.73
CA THR A 551 -4.69 19.45 7.56
C THR A 551 -5.98 18.75 7.18
N VAL A 552 -6.01 17.42 7.18
CA VAL A 552 -7.23 16.65 6.85
C VAL A 552 -8.37 16.99 7.81
N ALA A 553 -8.11 16.96 9.11
CA ALA A 553 -9.08 17.34 10.14
C ALA A 553 -9.51 18.81 10.01
N SER A 554 -8.61 19.70 9.59
CA SER A 554 -8.91 21.10 9.29
C SER A 554 -9.79 21.29 8.04
N LEU A 555 -9.85 20.31 7.13
CA LEU A 555 -10.67 20.31 5.92
C LEU A 555 -12.01 19.58 6.07
N SER A 556 -12.20 18.80 7.14
CA SER A 556 -13.46 18.14 7.47
C SER A 556 -14.59 19.14 7.75
N SER A 557 -15.84 18.85 7.39
CA SER A 557 -16.95 19.76 7.67
C SER A 557 -17.36 19.69 9.15
N PRO A 558 -17.80 20.81 9.78
CA PRO A 558 -18.48 20.74 11.08
C PRO A 558 -19.75 19.91 10.97
N THR A 559 -20.16 19.27 12.07
CA THR A 559 -21.42 18.53 12.14
C THR A 559 -22.43 19.24 13.04
N GLU A 560 -23.70 18.88 12.92
CA GLU A 560 -24.79 19.36 13.81
C GLU A 560 -24.94 18.49 15.08
N GLN A 561 -24.05 17.52 15.30
CA GLN A 561 -24.12 16.60 16.43
C GLN A 561 -23.35 17.15 17.63
N ARG A 562 -23.71 16.70 18.84
CA ARG A 562 -22.91 16.98 20.05
C ARG A 562 -21.49 16.44 19.92
N PHE A 563 -21.36 15.28 19.29
CA PHE A 563 -20.11 14.64 18.96
C PHE A 563 -20.36 13.61 17.84
N PRO A 564 -19.49 13.48 16.83
CA PRO A 564 -18.29 14.30 16.60
C PRO A 564 -18.63 15.75 16.24
N VAL A 565 -17.79 16.71 16.64
CA VAL A 565 -17.95 18.13 16.27
C VAL A 565 -17.63 18.37 14.80
N ARG A 566 -16.77 17.53 14.21
CA ARG A 566 -16.28 17.67 12.85
C ARG A 566 -16.02 16.32 12.20
N GLY A 567 -16.04 16.28 10.86
CA GLY A 567 -15.77 15.08 10.08
C GLY A 567 -17.04 14.30 9.86
N GLU A 568 -17.71 14.59 8.75
CA GLU A 568 -18.82 13.75 8.32
C GLU A 568 -18.27 12.50 7.66
N LYS A 569 -18.67 11.33 8.17
CA LYS A 569 -18.32 10.07 7.53
C LYS A 569 -18.90 10.00 6.11
N ILE A 570 -18.12 9.47 5.17
CA ILE A 570 -18.56 9.20 3.79
C ILE A 570 -19.28 7.86 3.69
N SER A 571 -19.01 6.94 4.62
CA SER A 571 -19.71 5.68 4.82
C SER A 571 -19.91 5.46 6.31
N PRO A 572 -21.10 5.07 6.78
CA PRO A 572 -21.35 4.85 8.21
C PRO A 572 -20.54 3.68 8.78
N LEU A 573 -20.06 2.75 7.94
CA LEU A 573 -19.34 1.55 8.35
C LEU A 573 -17.84 1.76 8.55
N TYR A 574 -17.29 2.86 8.03
CA TYR A 574 -15.84 3.09 7.96
C TYR A 574 -15.44 4.47 8.48
N PRO A 575 -14.23 4.64 9.04
CA PRO A 575 -13.77 5.89 9.65
C PRO A 575 -13.33 6.94 8.62
N PHE A 576 -13.87 6.91 7.40
CA PHE A 576 -13.48 7.80 6.31
C PHE A 576 -14.35 9.04 6.30
N VAL A 577 -13.73 10.22 6.23
CA VAL A 577 -14.43 11.50 6.37
C VAL A 577 -14.29 12.41 5.16
N ASP A 578 -15.24 13.32 5.02
CA ASP A 578 -15.35 14.26 3.91
C ASP A 578 -14.08 15.13 3.70
N GLY A 579 -13.36 15.45 4.79
CA GLY A 579 -12.08 16.18 4.74
C GLY A 579 -10.98 15.48 3.95
N GLU A 580 -10.98 14.14 3.90
CA GLU A 580 -10.02 13.36 3.12
C GLU A 580 -10.17 13.60 1.61
N ILE A 581 -11.41 13.82 1.14
CA ILE A 581 -11.69 14.06 -0.28
C ILE A 581 -11.05 15.39 -0.70
N ARG A 582 -11.23 16.45 0.10
CA ARG A 582 -10.64 17.76 -0.18
C ARG A 582 -9.12 17.69 -0.10
N TYR A 583 -8.58 16.98 0.88
CA TYR A 583 -7.14 16.78 0.99
C TYR A 583 -6.58 16.05 -0.23
N ALA A 584 -7.21 14.96 -0.65
CA ALA A 584 -6.82 14.17 -1.82
C ALA A 584 -6.75 15.02 -3.11
N VAL A 585 -7.75 15.88 -3.32
CA VAL A 585 -7.79 16.78 -4.50
C VAL A 585 -6.71 17.86 -4.41
N ARG A 586 -6.63 18.56 -3.27
CA ARG A 586 -5.77 19.75 -3.11
C ARG A 586 -4.29 19.42 -2.94
N HIS A 587 -3.96 18.27 -2.37
CA HIS A 587 -2.60 17.94 -1.94
C HIS A 587 -2.06 16.63 -2.53
N GLU A 588 -2.88 15.80 -3.18
CA GLU A 588 -2.45 14.48 -3.68
C GLU A 588 -2.89 14.20 -5.13
N TYR A 589 -3.28 15.23 -5.86
CA TYR A 589 -3.65 15.20 -7.28
C TYR A 589 -4.74 14.19 -7.64
N ALA A 590 -5.69 13.91 -6.75
CA ALA A 590 -6.88 13.14 -7.13
C ALA A 590 -7.67 13.88 -8.23
N GLN A 591 -7.99 13.18 -9.32
CA GLN A 591 -8.72 13.72 -10.48
C GLN A 591 -9.97 12.89 -10.84
N THR A 592 -10.15 11.73 -10.22
CA THR A 592 -11.34 10.87 -10.39
C THR A 592 -11.87 10.37 -9.03
N ALA A 593 -13.16 10.03 -8.97
CA ALA A 593 -13.76 9.44 -7.78
C ALA A 593 -13.10 8.10 -7.39
N VAL A 594 -12.61 7.35 -8.38
CA VAL A 594 -11.85 6.10 -8.17
C VAL A 594 -10.52 6.38 -7.45
N ASP A 595 -9.84 7.50 -7.73
CA ASP A 595 -8.59 7.88 -7.05
C ASP A 595 -8.83 7.98 -5.54
N VAL A 596 -9.95 8.58 -5.13
CA VAL A 596 -10.34 8.75 -3.73
C VAL A 596 -10.80 7.42 -3.12
N LEU A 597 -11.79 6.76 -3.73
CA LEU A 597 -12.42 5.55 -3.19
C LEU A 597 -11.46 4.35 -3.15
N ALA A 598 -10.59 4.22 -4.15
CA ALA A 598 -9.73 3.05 -4.28
C ALA A 598 -8.31 3.28 -3.77
N ARG A 599 -7.75 4.50 -3.84
CA ARG A 599 -6.33 4.75 -3.52
C ARG A 599 -6.10 5.59 -2.27
N ARG A 600 -6.90 6.62 -2.03
CA ARG A 600 -6.73 7.50 -0.85
C ARG A 600 -7.43 6.94 0.40
N THR A 601 -8.69 6.51 0.29
CA THR A 601 -9.45 5.94 1.42
C THR A 601 -9.36 4.41 1.50
N ARG A 602 -9.14 3.74 0.36
CA ARG A 602 -9.17 2.27 0.21
C ARG A 602 -10.54 1.64 0.40
N LEU A 603 -11.63 2.42 0.49
CA LEU A 603 -12.98 1.90 0.69
C LEU A 603 -13.38 0.83 -0.35
N ALA A 604 -13.04 1.04 -1.63
CA ALA A 604 -13.31 0.06 -2.69
C ALA A 604 -12.58 -1.28 -2.48
N PHE A 605 -11.44 -1.26 -1.79
CA PHE A 605 -10.68 -2.45 -1.43
C PHE A 605 -11.12 -3.08 -0.12
N LEU A 606 -11.96 -2.42 0.69
CA LEU A 606 -12.47 -2.95 1.96
C LEU A 606 -13.90 -3.47 1.82
N ASN A 607 -14.74 -2.74 1.08
CA ASN A 607 -16.12 -3.09 0.82
C ASN A 607 -16.62 -2.39 -0.45
N ALA A 608 -16.81 -3.17 -1.53
CA ALA A 608 -17.22 -2.65 -2.83
C ALA A 608 -18.63 -2.04 -2.79
N GLN A 609 -19.52 -2.58 -1.96
CA GLN A 609 -20.87 -2.06 -1.79
C GLN A 609 -20.87 -0.72 -1.05
N ALA A 610 -20.14 -0.63 0.06
CA ALA A 610 -20.00 0.63 0.80
C ALA A 610 -19.34 1.72 -0.07
N ALA A 611 -18.44 1.34 -0.98
CA ALA A 611 -17.86 2.26 -1.96
C ALA A 611 -18.89 2.76 -2.99
N LEU A 612 -19.78 1.88 -3.48
CA LEU A 612 -20.89 2.26 -4.36
C LEU A 612 -21.83 3.26 -3.66
N GLU A 613 -22.13 3.02 -2.39
CA GLU A 613 -23.01 3.87 -1.57
C GLU A 613 -22.37 5.23 -1.23
N ALA A 614 -21.05 5.27 -1.03
CA ALA A 614 -20.31 6.50 -0.77
C ALA A 614 -20.05 7.33 -2.05
N ALA A 615 -20.12 6.71 -3.24
CA ALA A 615 -19.72 7.34 -4.49
C ALA A 615 -20.45 8.66 -4.81
N PRO A 616 -21.77 8.83 -4.60
CA PRO A 616 -22.45 10.11 -4.87
C PRO A 616 -21.88 11.27 -4.04
N LYS A 617 -21.67 11.04 -2.73
CA LYS A 617 -21.09 12.05 -1.82
C LYS A 617 -19.66 12.42 -2.22
N VAL A 618 -18.85 11.42 -2.59
CA VAL A 618 -17.48 11.64 -3.07
C VAL A 618 -17.48 12.47 -4.36
N ILE A 619 -18.31 12.10 -5.35
CA ILE A 619 -18.43 12.80 -6.63
C ILE A 619 -18.87 14.24 -6.43
N ASP A 620 -19.82 14.51 -5.54
CA ASP A 620 -20.29 15.88 -5.32
C ASP A 620 -19.26 16.77 -4.64
N ILE A 621 -18.54 16.26 -3.65
CA ILE A 621 -17.45 17.02 -3.01
C ILE A 621 -16.33 17.29 -4.02
N MET A 622 -15.91 16.27 -4.79
CA MET A 622 -14.91 16.47 -5.84
C MET A 622 -15.38 17.43 -6.92
N ALA A 623 -16.66 17.39 -7.30
CA ALA A 623 -17.22 18.32 -8.26
C ALA A 623 -17.18 19.76 -7.77
N GLY A 624 -17.39 20.00 -6.47
CA GLY A 624 -17.21 21.31 -5.86
C GLY A 624 -15.76 21.79 -5.89
N GLU A 625 -14.81 20.89 -5.63
CA GLU A 625 -13.36 21.22 -5.60
C GLU A 625 -12.76 21.43 -7.01
N LEU A 626 -13.23 20.67 -8.00
CA LEU A 626 -12.68 20.66 -9.37
C LEU A 626 -13.56 21.38 -10.40
N GLY A 627 -14.73 21.88 -10.00
CA GLY A 627 -15.65 22.59 -10.89
C GLY A 627 -16.31 21.68 -11.94
N TRP A 628 -16.64 20.44 -11.59
CA TRP A 628 -17.21 19.49 -12.55
C TRP A 628 -18.64 19.82 -12.96
N SER A 629 -18.92 19.73 -14.27
CA SER A 629 -20.27 19.79 -14.81
C SER A 629 -21.09 18.55 -14.44
N ASN A 630 -22.42 18.63 -14.54
CA ASN A 630 -23.28 17.45 -14.34
C ASN A 630 -22.90 16.29 -15.28
N LYS A 631 -22.54 16.59 -16.54
CA LYS A 631 -22.06 15.56 -17.47
C LYS A 631 -20.78 14.89 -16.97
N ARG A 632 -19.85 15.65 -16.40
CA ARG A 632 -18.62 15.11 -15.80
C ARG A 632 -18.92 14.22 -14.59
N LYS A 633 -19.88 14.60 -13.75
CA LYS A 633 -20.35 13.77 -12.63
C LYS A 633 -20.90 12.41 -13.09
N GLU A 634 -21.66 12.39 -14.19
CA GLU A 634 -22.20 11.13 -14.76
C GLU A 634 -21.10 10.23 -15.35
N VAL A 635 -20.05 10.83 -15.96
CA VAL A 635 -18.85 10.08 -16.38
C VAL A 635 -18.19 9.43 -15.16
N GLU A 636 -18.01 10.19 -14.08
CA GLU A 636 -17.39 9.67 -12.85
C GLU A 636 -18.25 8.59 -12.17
N TRP A 637 -19.58 8.72 -12.19
CA TRP A 637 -20.48 7.65 -11.74
C TRP A 637 -20.25 6.37 -12.54
N THR A 638 -20.33 6.48 -13.87
CA THR A 638 -20.23 5.34 -14.79
C THR A 638 -18.89 4.63 -14.65
N ASP A 639 -17.78 5.38 -14.65
CA ASP A 639 -16.42 4.86 -14.52
C ASP A 639 -16.21 4.21 -13.14
N THR A 640 -16.77 4.79 -12.08
CA THR A 640 -16.67 4.25 -10.72
C THR A 640 -17.42 2.93 -10.60
N VAL A 641 -18.67 2.85 -11.07
CA VAL A 641 -19.45 1.59 -11.02
C VAL A 641 -18.75 0.50 -11.82
N LYS A 642 -18.23 0.83 -13.01
CA LYS A 642 -17.43 -0.10 -13.83
C LYS A 642 -16.16 -0.56 -13.12
N PHE A 643 -15.45 0.34 -12.44
CA PHE A 643 -14.27 -0.03 -11.67
C PHE A 643 -14.59 -0.99 -10.52
N LEU A 644 -15.74 -0.79 -9.84
CA LEU A 644 -16.14 -1.63 -8.71
C LEU A 644 -16.42 -3.09 -9.11
N GLU A 645 -16.69 -3.39 -10.38
CA GLU A 645 -16.70 -4.77 -10.90
C GLU A 645 -15.38 -5.49 -10.61
N SER A 646 -14.25 -4.81 -10.82
CA SER A 646 -12.91 -5.36 -10.54
C SER A 646 -12.60 -5.51 -9.05
N MET A 647 -13.46 -4.97 -8.18
CA MET A 647 -13.40 -5.08 -6.72
C MET A 647 -14.42 -6.09 -6.17
N GLY A 648 -15.07 -6.87 -7.05
CA GLY A 648 -16.00 -7.93 -6.66
C GLY A 648 -17.46 -7.46 -6.46
N LEU A 649 -17.82 -6.26 -6.95
CA LEU A 649 -19.21 -5.80 -6.92
C LEU A 649 -20.10 -6.74 -7.75
N PRO A 650 -21.24 -7.23 -7.21
CA PRO A 650 -22.11 -8.15 -7.94
C PRO A 650 -22.65 -7.55 -9.24
N LYS A 651 -22.76 -8.38 -10.28
CA LYS A 651 -23.29 -7.98 -11.60
C LYS A 651 -24.67 -7.32 -11.54
N SER A 652 -25.53 -7.75 -10.62
CA SER A 652 -26.85 -7.17 -10.40
C SER A 652 -26.82 -5.70 -9.95
N LYS A 653 -25.68 -5.21 -9.45
CA LYS A 653 -25.50 -3.85 -8.98
C LYS A 653 -24.74 -2.95 -9.96
N LEU A 654 -24.19 -3.50 -11.03
CA LEU A 654 -23.49 -2.72 -12.06
C LEU A 654 -24.44 -1.82 -12.86
N THR A 655 -25.74 -2.09 -12.83
CA THR A 655 -26.78 -1.26 -13.44
C THR A 655 -27.41 -0.25 -12.47
N ALA A 656 -26.90 -0.17 -11.23
CA ALA A 656 -27.38 0.79 -10.25
C ALA A 656 -27.22 2.23 -10.76
N THR A 657 -28.29 3.01 -10.65
CA THR A 657 -28.26 4.43 -10.96
C THR A 657 -27.90 5.23 -9.73
N ARG A 658 -27.24 6.37 -9.93
CA ARG A 658 -26.90 7.31 -8.86
C ARG A 658 -28.10 7.67 -7.98
N LYS A 659 -29.25 7.94 -8.61
CA LYS A 659 -30.51 8.31 -7.93
C LYS A 659 -31.06 7.17 -7.05
N GLN A 660 -30.90 5.91 -7.45
CA GLN A 660 -31.31 4.77 -6.61
C GLN A 660 -30.48 4.71 -5.32
N VAL A 661 -29.17 4.96 -5.42
CA VAL A 661 -28.27 5.00 -4.27
C VAL A 661 -28.59 6.18 -3.35
N GLU A 662 -28.72 7.39 -3.91
CA GLU A 662 -29.03 8.61 -3.14
C GLU A 662 -30.37 8.53 -2.40
N SER A 663 -31.37 7.86 -2.99
CA SER A 663 -32.67 7.67 -2.35
C SER A 663 -32.71 6.54 -1.31
N GLY A 664 -31.59 5.84 -1.08
CA GLY A 664 -31.51 4.67 -0.22
C GLY A 664 -32.34 3.48 -0.74
N LYS A 665 -32.74 3.51 -2.02
CA LYS A 665 -33.59 2.50 -2.68
C LYS A 665 -32.77 1.48 -3.47
N LEU A 666 -31.63 1.07 -2.94
CA LEU A 666 -31.11 -0.26 -3.28
C LEU A 666 -31.92 -1.22 -2.40
N GLU A 667 -32.85 -1.99 -2.96
CA GLU A 667 -33.79 -2.84 -2.20
C GLU A 667 -33.03 -3.81 -1.27
N PHE A 668 -32.74 -3.38 -0.03
CA PHE A 668 -31.92 -4.14 0.90
C PHE A 668 -32.64 -5.42 1.33
N LYS A 669 -33.95 -5.32 1.61
CA LYS A 669 -34.78 -6.38 2.20
C LYS A 669 -34.93 -7.62 1.30
N ASP A 670 -34.97 -7.42 -0.01
CA ASP A 670 -35.13 -8.49 -1.02
C ASP A 670 -33.81 -8.85 -1.72
N SER A 671 -32.74 -8.11 -1.44
CA SER A 671 -31.42 -8.42 -1.97
C SER A 671 -30.84 -9.69 -1.35
N VAL A 672 -30.01 -10.38 -2.13
CA VAL A 672 -29.18 -11.50 -1.67
C VAL A 672 -28.39 -11.11 -0.40
N GLU A 673 -28.09 -9.82 -0.20
CA GLU A 673 -27.32 -9.29 0.93
C GLU A 673 -28.04 -9.36 2.28
N TYR A 674 -29.36 -9.17 2.36
CA TYR A 674 -30.07 -9.32 3.65
C TYR A 674 -29.89 -10.73 4.22
N LYS A 675 -29.94 -11.74 3.35
CA LYS A 675 -29.67 -13.16 3.68
C LYS A 675 -28.18 -13.46 3.86
N MET A 676 -27.28 -12.56 3.46
CA MET A 676 -25.83 -12.67 3.70
C MET A 676 -25.43 -12.08 5.05
N TYR A 677 -26.02 -10.94 5.45
CA TYR A 677 -25.73 -10.28 6.73
C TYR A 677 -26.51 -10.86 7.92
N SER A 678 -27.77 -11.27 7.72
CA SER A 678 -28.54 -12.01 8.72
C SER A 678 -28.49 -13.50 8.40
N ARG A 679 -27.95 -14.31 9.33
CA ARG A 679 -27.85 -15.77 9.19
C ARG A 679 -29.18 -16.50 9.38
N HIS A 680 -30.25 -15.79 9.72
CA HIS A 680 -31.55 -16.36 10.06
C HIS A 680 -32.69 -15.61 9.37
N ASP A 681 -33.69 -16.38 8.94
CA ASP A 681 -35.02 -15.86 8.64
C ASP A 681 -35.54 -15.21 9.92
N GLN A 682 -35.82 -13.89 9.87
CA GLN A 682 -36.42 -13.05 10.92
C GLN A 682 -36.09 -13.49 12.36
N PRO A 683 -35.07 -12.90 13.03
CA PRO A 683 -34.84 -13.19 14.44
C PRO A 683 -36.17 -13.07 15.21
N GLY A 684 -36.40 -13.94 16.19
CA GLY A 684 -37.52 -13.76 17.10
C GLY A 684 -37.26 -12.46 17.85
N ASP A 685 -37.77 -11.35 17.31
CA ASP A 685 -37.46 -9.98 17.75
C ASP A 685 -37.92 -9.74 19.20
N GLU A 686 -38.81 -10.61 19.70
CA GLU A 686 -39.28 -10.65 21.08
C GLU A 686 -39.30 -12.09 21.58
N LEU A 687 -38.76 -12.34 22.78
CA LEU A 687 -38.98 -13.61 23.48
C LEU A 687 -40.45 -13.69 23.88
N GLU A 688 -41.06 -14.88 23.86
CA GLU A 688 -42.45 -15.05 24.32
C GLU A 688 -42.66 -14.60 25.77
N THR A 689 -41.61 -14.59 26.59
CA THR A 689 -41.62 -14.06 27.96
C THR A 689 -41.78 -12.55 28.02
N ASP A 690 -41.31 -11.84 26.99
CA ASP A 690 -41.31 -10.39 26.92
C ASP A 690 -42.65 -9.86 26.37
N LEU A 691 -43.35 -10.69 25.58
CA LEU A 691 -44.74 -10.45 25.14
C LEU A 691 -45.71 -10.26 26.31
N LYS A 692 -45.41 -10.82 27.49
CA LYS A 692 -46.24 -10.66 28.70
C LYS A 692 -46.18 -9.26 29.32
N PHE A 693 -45.21 -8.43 28.91
CA PHE A 693 -45.06 -7.05 29.35
C PHE A 693 -45.54 -6.02 28.31
N GLY A 694 -45.94 -6.48 27.11
CA GLY A 694 -46.45 -5.65 26.02
C GLY A 694 -47.91 -5.24 26.21
N GLY A 695 -48.13 -4.14 26.93
CA GLY A 695 -49.42 -3.43 26.92
C GLY A 695 -49.78 -2.95 25.51
N LYS A 696 -51.07 -3.09 25.16
CA LYS A 696 -51.77 -2.57 23.96
C LYS A 696 -51.09 -1.34 23.32
N GLY A 697 -50.31 -1.56 22.27
CA GLY A 697 -49.66 -0.49 21.51
C GLY A 697 -49.00 -0.98 20.23
N GLY A 698 -49.55 -1.99 19.56
CA GLY A 698 -49.00 -2.49 18.29
C GLY A 698 -49.25 -1.51 17.14
N LEU A 699 -48.17 -0.90 16.63
CA LEU A 699 -48.12 -0.33 15.28
C LEU A 699 -48.35 -1.48 14.29
N LYS A 700 -49.58 -1.55 13.74
CA LYS A 700 -49.90 -2.43 12.62
C LYS A 700 -49.09 -2.00 11.40
N SER A 701 -48.06 -2.77 11.04
CA SER A 701 -47.52 -2.77 9.68
C SER A 701 -48.56 -3.43 8.76
N GLY A 702 -49.27 -2.63 7.97
CA GLY A 702 -50.22 -3.12 6.99
C GLY A 702 -49.51 -3.82 5.83
N ALA A 703 -49.58 -5.14 5.78
CA ALA A 703 -49.51 -5.88 4.53
C ALA A 703 -50.95 -6.02 4.01
N ALA A 704 -51.29 -5.22 2.99
CA ALA A 704 -52.50 -5.44 2.23
C ALA A 704 -52.29 -6.68 1.35
N ALA A 705 -53.09 -7.70 1.60
CA ALA A 705 -53.29 -8.83 0.70
C ALA A 705 -54.19 -8.37 -0.47
N GLU A 706 -53.76 -8.61 -1.70
CA GLU A 706 -54.66 -8.72 -2.85
C GLU A 706 -54.71 -10.17 -3.34
N LYS A 707 -55.92 -10.57 -3.74
CA LYS A 707 -56.41 -11.91 -4.06
C LYS A 707 -55.86 -12.47 -5.37
#